data_AF-A0A8C4T726-F1
#
_entry.id   AF-A0A8C4T726-F1
#
_cell.length_a   1.000
_cell.length_b   1.000
_cell.length_c   1.000
_cell.angle_alpha   90.00
_cell.angle_beta   90.00
_cell.angle_gamma   90.00
#
_symmetry.space_group_name_H-M   'P 1'
#
loop_
_entity.id
_entity.type
_entity.pdbx_description
1 polymer ?
#
loop_
_entity_poly.entity_id
_entity_poly.type
_entity_poly.pdbx_seq_one_letter_code
_entity_poly.pdbx_strand_id
1 'polypeptide(L)'
;MLYFFFIAVRLKNFPDKISATMGQNTAIPCHLNPEVSALDLEVRWQKEGLETPVLLYKNRREEQHEQYRGRARLHSDLTKGDLSLILESVRDMDGGRYTCYVRTLSQVNETTLYLSITGHGRKPVITVHKQPGREIRLKCESKGWYPKPELHWNYGDGSAITVHSDFSEKVEEDGRITVTSYLSVQDSYEEDFLCIVQPSDSEKKFVSTFHVSVKLKTSESMCLSEINKNVILPCHLDPAVSVLDSEVKWEKKGLTSPVFLYTNRRVALEEHHEQYKERTQLNSEDKRTGDLSLSLKNVKVTDEGRYTCSVKAHGREIQASLDLSVTAQGGKPVMTVDEEPGNVKLKCISRGWYPKPQLKWTHEDGSAVTEYSELFEEVEHDGRITITSYLSIRDQYDQKILCIVQLSGSKERAVSRIVISRGRPQHLAHLVALICMILVLCYIIMCKKGYAQIKSMFFELFTQDSLAIIVFYLQCKGLCEILLVVAASEINIFLILTQKIQGGEKLKVQNTLLQFVRECLIILGIIWWKINDDSLLLLLAALIQAGAVVLVLGTSQEFCLRCLSASVIATMLIIHFSGVTESILPDFQQNSQIFSHVKEFLSNEGTSKYLLLTLLVMQIFIQHRLFLSEKQQGNIIFIHC
;
A
#
# COMPACT_ATOMS: atom_id res chain seq x y z
N MET A 1 27.19 -103.01 28.05
CA MET A 1 27.95 -101.74 28.07
C MET A 1 27.48 -100.89 26.91
N LEU A 2 26.77 -99.79 27.17
CA LEU A 2 26.51 -98.77 26.16
C LEU A 2 27.64 -97.73 26.29
N TYR A 3 28.58 -97.73 25.35
CA TYR A 3 29.60 -96.70 25.22
C TYR A 3 28.91 -95.40 24.79
N PHE A 4 28.67 -94.49 25.72
CA PHE A 4 28.32 -93.12 25.38
C PHE A 4 29.57 -92.42 24.85
N PHE A 5 29.67 -92.24 23.54
CA PHE A 5 30.62 -91.31 22.95
C PHE A 5 30.25 -89.90 23.39
N PHE A 6 31.05 -89.29 24.27
CA PHE A 6 30.96 -87.86 24.55
C PHE A 6 31.49 -87.10 23.34
N ILE A 7 30.59 -86.48 22.58
CA ILE A 7 30.98 -85.53 21.53
C ILE A 7 31.57 -84.30 22.23
N ALA A 8 32.85 -84.04 22.02
CA ALA A 8 33.50 -82.85 22.53
C ALA A 8 32.98 -81.62 21.77
N VAL A 9 32.25 -80.75 22.48
CA VAL A 9 31.74 -79.48 21.94
C VAL A 9 32.78 -78.39 22.16
N ARG A 10 33.05 -77.56 21.14
CA ARG A 10 33.91 -76.37 21.22
C ARG A 10 33.18 -75.16 20.64
N LEU A 11 33.76 -73.97 20.78
CA LEU A 11 33.27 -72.76 20.12
C LEU A 11 33.98 -72.58 18.76
N LYS A 12 33.25 -72.10 17.75
CA LYS A 12 33.83 -71.68 16.48
C LYS A 12 34.74 -70.45 16.72
N ASN A 13 35.81 -70.34 15.92
CA ASN A 13 36.67 -69.16 15.94
C ASN A 13 36.01 -68.03 15.16
N PHE A 14 35.98 -66.83 15.75
CA PHE A 14 35.47 -65.60 15.15
C PHE A 14 36.57 -64.53 15.14
N PRO A 15 36.41 -63.44 14.37
CA PRO A 15 37.35 -62.33 14.41
C PRO A 15 37.47 -61.74 15.82
N ASP A 16 38.70 -61.42 16.25
CA ASP A 16 38.97 -60.83 17.56
C ASP A 16 38.34 -59.44 17.75
N LYS A 17 37.94 -58.78 16.66
CA LYS A 17 37.27 -57.48 16.65
C LYS A 17 36.15 -57.46 15.62
N ILE A 18 34.98 -56.98 16.02
CA ILE A 18 33.85 -56.68 15.13
C ILE A 18 33.40 -55.23 15.31
N SER A 19 32.70 -54.68 14.31
CA SER A 19 32.11 -53.35 14.36
C SER A 19 30.60 -53.40 14.47
N ALA A 20 30.02 -52.52 15.28
CA ALA A 20 28.58 -52.33 15.38
C ALA A 20 28.23 -50.85 15.19
N THR A 21 27.17 -50.59 14.42
CA THR A 21 26.73 -49.23 14.20
C THR A 21 25.82 -48.78 15.34
N MET A 22 26.15 -47.64 15.94
CA MET A 22 25.37 -47.02 17.01
C MET A 22 23.90 -46.84 16.58
N GLY A 23 22.96 -47.13 17.47
CA GLY A 23 21.51 -47.11 17.24
C GLY A 23 20.95 -48.32 16.47
N GLN A 24 21.80 -49.13 15.81
CA GLN A 24 21.37 -50.34 15.11
C GLN A 24 21.46 -51.57 16.02
N ASN A 25 20.80 -52.66 15.60
CA ASN A 25 20.93 -53.95 16.26
C ASN A 25 22.16 -54.67 15.71
N THR A 26 22.90 -55.34 16.58
CA THR A 26 24.09 -56.12 16.18
C THR A 26 24.05 -57.52 16.78
N ALA A 27 24.66 -58.47 16.09
CA ALA A 27 24.85 -59.83 16.56
C ALA A 27 26.32 -60.04 16.88
N ILE A 28 26.63 -60.27 18.16
CA ILE A 28 27.96 -60.67 18.60
C ILE A 28 28.07 -62.18 18.45
N PRO A 29 28.90 -62.69 17.53
CA PRO A 29 28.84 -64.08 17.10
C PRO A 29 29.40 -65.03 18.16
N CYS A 30 28.69 -66.13 18.39
CA CYS A 30 29.16 -67.27 19.18
C CYS A 30 28.42 -68.52 18.70
N HIS A 31 29.13 -69.55 18.24
CA HIS A 31 28.52 -70.77 17.71
C HIS A 31 29.25 -72.01 18.20
N LEU A 32 28.50 -73.08 18.43
CA LEU A 32 29.06 -74.37 18.76
C LEU A 32 29.63 -75.08 17.53
N ASN A 33 30.67 -75.87 17.76
CA ASN A 33 31.27 -76.78 16.81
C ASN A 33 31.52 -78.13 17.50
N PRO A 34 30.88 -79.24 17.07
CA PRO A 34 29.89 -79.34 15.98
C PRO A 34 28.56 -78.63 16.30
N GLU A 35 27.71 -78.43 15.28
CA GLU A 35 26.38 -77.82 15.43
C GLU A 35 25.44 -78.77 16.18
N VAL A 36 25.27 -78.51 17.48
CA VAL A 36 24.45 -79.29 18.40
C VAL A 36 23.49 -78.38 19.15
N SER A 37 22.35 -78.92 19.58
CA SER A 37 21.35 -78.15 20.33
C SER A 37 21.92 -77.62 21.65
N ALA A 38 21.73 -76.32 21.89
CA ALA A 38 22.15 -75.63 23.10
C ALA A 38 21.00 -75.30 24.07
N LEU A 39 19.78 -75.81 23.81
CA LEU A 39 18.58 -75.50 24.61
C LEU A 39 18.71 -75.80 26.11
N ASP A 40 19.52 -76.79 26.46
CA ASP A 40 19.71 -77.25 27.83
C ASP A 40 21.12 -76.92 28.37
N LEU A 41 21.87 -76.07 27.67
CA LEU A 41 23.19 -75.59 28.09
C LEU A 41 23.07 -74.29 28.89
N GLU A 42 24.04 -74.03 29.77
CA GLU A 42 24.20 -72.73 30.41
C GLU A 42 25.13 -71.85 29.56
N VAL A 43 24.62 -70.71 29.10
CA VAL A 43 25.33 -69.76 28.24
C VAL A 43 25.40 -68.42 28.95
N ARG A 44 26.58 -67.81 29.02
CA ARG A 44 26.80 -66.54 29.69
C ARG A 44 27.62 -65.61 28.82
N TRP A 45 27.05 -64.46 28.51
CA TRP A 45 27.75 -63.34 27.89
C TRP A 45 28.23 -62.38 28.98
N GLN A 46 29.54 -62.23 29.09
CA GLN A 46 30.20 -61.35 30.05
C GLN A 46 30.84 -60.16 29.31
N LYS A 47 30.64 -58.94 29.80
CA LYS A 47 31.40 -57.76 29.35
C LYS A 47 32.45 -57.42 30.39
N GLU A 48 33.65 -57.06 29.93
CA GLU A 48 34.73 -56.58 30.79
C GLU A 48 34.28 -55.32 31.55
N GLY A 49 34.48 -55.30 32.87
CA GLY A 49 34.09 -54.18 33.73
C GLY A 49 32.66 -54.21 34.30
N LEU A 50 31.82 -55.20 33.95
CA LEU A 50 30.52 -55.42 34.61
C LEU A 50 30.61 -56.52 35.67
N GLU A 51 29.99 -56.30 36.83
CA GLU A 51 29.93 -57.30 37.91
C GLU A 51 28.97 -58.46 37.60
N THR A 52 27.86 -58.19 36.90
CA THR A 52 26.90 -59.21 36.47
C THR A 52 26.96 -59.42 34.95
N PRO A 53 26.64 -60.63 34.45
CA PRO A 53 26.73 -60.91 33.02
C PRO A 53 25.71 -60.08 32.23
N VAL A 54 26.09 -59.66 31.02
CA VAL A 54 25.19 -58.98 30.07
C VAL A 54 23.92 -59.81 29.85
N LEU A 55 24.11 -61.11 29.64
CA LEU A 55 23.04 -62.09 29.54
C LEU A 55 23.49 -63.44 30.09
N LEU A 56 22.64 -64.06 30.92
CA LEU A 56 22.76 -65.43 31.40
C LEU A 56 21.54 -66.23 30.94
N TYR A 57 21.77 -67.26 30.15
CA TYR A 57 20.76 -68.25 29.77
C TYR A 57 20.98 -69.53 30.57
N LYS A 58 19.98 -69.90 31.36
CA LYS A 58 19.99 -71.11 32.18
C LYS A 58 18.58 -71.60 32.43
N ASN A 59 18.37 -72.92 32.45
CA ASN A 59 17.06 -73.53 32.67
C ASN A 59 15.98 -72.95 31.73
N ARG A 60 16.35 -72.67 30.48
CA ARG A 60 15.48 -72.06 29.45
C ARG A 60 14.91 -70.70 29.82
N ARG A 61 15.61 -69.94 30.66
CA ARG A 61 15.29 -68.55 31.03
C ARG A 61 16.51 -67.67 30.78
N GLU A 62 16.24 -66.41 30.43
CA GLU A 62 17.25 -65.38 30.27
C GLU A 62 17.19 -64.40 31.45
N GLU A 63 18.34 -64.16 32.06
CA GLU A 63 18.57 -63.13 33.06
C GLU A 63 19.56 -62.11 32.48
N GLN A 64 19.32 -60.81 32.70
CA GLN A 64 20.06 -59.74 32.03
C GLN A 64 20.54 -58.71 33.04
N HIS A 65 21.73 -58.16 32.78
CA HIS A 65 22.24 -56.99 33.51
C HIS A 65 21.28 -55.79 33.34
N GLU A 66 21.15 -54.95 34.36
CA GLU A 66 20.24 -53.79 34.39
C GLU A 66 20.40 -52.87 33.15
N GLN A 67 21.64 -52.47 32.81
CA GLN A 67 21.96 -51.66 31.62
C GLN A 67 21.57 -52.28 30.26
N TYR A 68 21.41 -53.61 30.20
CA TYR A 68 21.14 -54.37 28.98
C TYR A 68 19.71 -54.94 28.94
N ARG A 69 18.93 -54.69 29.99
CA ARG A 69 17.58 -55.22 30.16
C ARG A 69 16.68 -54.83 28.99
N GLY A 70 16.10 -55.83 28.33
CA GLY A 70 15.23 -55.66 27.17
C GLY A 70 15.95 -55.29 25.87
N ARG A 71 17.29 -55.24 25.87
CA ARG A 71 18.11 -54.97 24.68
C ARG A 71 19.00 -56.15 24.30
N ALA A 72 19.38 -56.98 25.26
CA ALA A 72 20.13 -58.20 25.01
C ALA A 72 19.16 -59.39 24.82
N ARG A 73 19.48 -60.33 23.94
CA ARG A 73 18.85 -61.66 23.86
C ARG A 73 19.76 -62.64 23.13
N LEU A 74 19.52 -63.94 23.28
CA LEU A 74 20.19 -64.93 22.41
C LEU A 74 19.53 -65.01 21.04
N HIS A 75 20.30 -65.48 20.06
CA HIS A 75 19.80 -65.83 18.74
C HIS A 75 18.72 -66.93 18.83
N SER A 76 17.73 -66.91 17.92
CA SER A 76 16.60 -67.86 17.94
C SER A 76 17.00 -69.31 17.69
N ASP A 77 18.09 -69.52 16.96
CA ASP A 77 18.51 -70.83 16.45
C ASP A 77 19.38 -71.63 17.44
N LEU A 78 19.00 -71.64 18.72
CA LEU A 78 19.67 -72.43 19.77
C LEU A 78 19.71 -73.93 19.45
N THR A 79 18.73 -74.44 18.70
CA THR A 79 18.67 -75.85 18.27
C THR A 79 19.81 -76.25 17.34
N LYS A 80 20.43 -75.28 16.67
CA LYS A 80 21.63 -75.45 15.81
C LYS A 80 22.93 -75.03 16.50
N GLY A 81 22.85 -74.63 17.78
CA GLY A 81 24.02 -74.18 18.54
C GLY A 81 24.48 -72.76 18.21
N ASP A 82 23.57 -71.90 17.72
CA ASP A 82 23.83 -70.46 17.60
C ASP A 82 23.60 -69.77 18.94
N LEU A 83 24.68 -69.30 19.54
CA LEU A 83 24.71 -68.65 20.85
C LEU A 83 25.01 -67.15 20.75
N SER A 84 24.84 -66.59 19.56
CA SER A 84 25.16 -65.19 19.30
C SER A 84 24.30 -64.27 20.17
N LEU A 85 24.93 -63.25 20.74
CA LEU A 85 24.21 -62.22 21.51
C LEU A 85 23.65 -61.19 20.53
N ILE A 86 22.33 -61.08 20.47
CA ILE A 86 21.67 -59.98 19.80
C ILE A 86 21.58 -58.81 20.77
N LEU A 87 22.24 -57.71 20.41
CA LEU A 87 22.22 -56.46 21.17
C LEU A 87 21.47 -55.40 20.37
N GLU A 88 20.34 -54.95 20.91
CA GLU A 88 19.45 -53.98 20.28
C GLU A 88 19.78 -52.54 20.67
N SER A 89 19.64 -51.64 19.69
CA SER A 89 19.89 -50.21 19.83
C SER A 89 21.25 -49.92 20.48
N VAL A 90 22.33 -50.37 19.82
CA VAL A 90 23.71 -50.26 20.32
C VAL A 90 24.07 -48.82 20.72
N ARG A 91 24.72 -48.65 21.87
CA ARG A 91 25.17 -47.37 22.44
C ARG A 91 26.70 -47.28 22.41
N ASP A 92 27.23 -46.08 22.61
CA ASP A 92 28.66 -45.79 22.72
C ASP A 92 29.32 -46.59 23.87
N MET A 93 28.65 -46.64 25.02
CA MET A 93 29.12 -47.38 26.20
C MET A 93 29.12 -48.91 26.03
N ASP A 94 28.45 -49.44 25.00
CA ASP A 94 28.43 -50.87 24.73
C ASP A 94 29.76 -51.37 24.14
N GLY A 95 30.63 -50.47 23.70
CA GLY A 95 31.97 -50.84 23.24
C GLY A 95 32.79 -51.54 24.33
N GLY A 96 33.65 -52.45 23.89
CA GLY A 96 34.58 -53.16 24.78
C GLY A 96 34.64 -54.66 24.51
N ARG A 97 35.27 -55.39 25.43
CA ARG A 97 35.52 -56.82 25.31
C ARG A 97 34.35 -57.64 25.86
N TYR A 98 33.89 -58.59 25.06
CA TYR A 98 32.82 -59.53 25.40
C TYR A 98 33.35 -60.96 25.36
N THR A 99 32.95 -61.77 26.33
CA THR A 99 33.30 -63.18 26.41
C THR A 99 32.04 -64.03 26.48
N CYS A 100 31.92 -64.97 25.54
CA CYS A 100 30.87 -65.99 25.51
C CYS A 100 31.36 -67.22 26.26
N TYR A 101 30.75 -67.53 27.40
CA TYR A 101 31.00 -68.73 28.18
C TYR A 101 29.89 -69.76 27.94
N VAL A 102 30.27 -71.01 27.68
CA VAL A 102 29.33 -72.12 27.54
C VAL A 102 29.74 -73.24 28.48
N ARG A 103 28.84 -73.60 29.39
CA ARG A 103 29.05 -74.71 30.33
C ARG A 103 28.27 -75.94 29.86
N THR A 104 29.01 -77.00 29.58
CA THR A 104 28.49 -78.35 29.36
C THR A 104 28.61 -79.18 30.64
N LEU A 105 28.14 -80.43 30.64
CA LEU A 105 28.23 -81.33 31.79
C LEU A 105 29.68 -81.66 32.19
N SER A 106 30.64 -81.55 31.27
CA SER A 106 32.03 -81.95 31.48
C SER A 106 33.06 -80.83 31.31
N GLN A 107 32.73 -79.73 30.61
CA GLN A 107 33.68 -78.68 30.27
C GLN A 107 33.03 -77.30 30.19
N VAL A 108 33.81 -76.26 30.50
CA VAL A 108 33.51 -74.86 30.17
C VAL A 108 34.35 -74.46 28.96
N ASN A 109 33.68 -73.93 27.93
CA ASN A 109 34.33 -73.33 26.77
C ASN A 109 34.12 -71.82 26.80
N GLU A 110 35.10 -71.04 26.34
CA GLU A 110 35.00 -69.60 26.22
C GLU A 110 35.59 -69.09 24.90
N THR A 111 35.05 -67.99 24.39
CA THR A 111 35.65 -67.21 23.30
C THR A 111 35.44 -65.73 23.57
N THR A 112 36.42 -64.91 23.22
CA THR A 112 36.44 -63.47 23.55
C THR A 112 36.65 -62.66 22.29
N LEU A 113 35.93 -61.55 22.16
CA LEU A 113 36.08 -60.60 21.06
C LEU A 113 35.87 -59.16 21.56
N TYR A 114 36.35 -58.20 20.77
CA TYR A 114 36.17 -56.78 21.00
C TYR A 114 35.07 -56.19 20.11
N LEU A 115 34.06 -55.59 20.72
CA LEU A 115 33.01 -54.84 20.04
C LEU A 115 33.46 -53.38 19.89
N SER A 116 33.74 -52.96 18.67
CA SER A 116 34.00 -51.56 18.33
C SER A 116 32.72 -50.88 17.86
N ILE A 117 32.43 -49.70 18.42
CA ILE A 117 31.23 -48.94 18.07
C ILE A 117 31.60 -47.91 17.01
N THR A 118 30.84 -47.90 15.92
CA THR A 118 30.98 -46.94 14.84
C THR A 118 29.67 -46.17 14.63
N GLY A 119 29.79 -44.93 14.20
CA GLY A 119 28.72 -44.07 13.76
C GLY A 119 29.11 -43.53 12.40
N HIS A 120 28.48 -44.03 11.34
CA HIS A 120 28.70 -43.46 10.01
C HIS A 120 27.97 -42.13 9.92
N GLY A 121 28.74 -41.05 9.84
CA GLY A 121 28.17 -39.73 9.62
C GLY A 121 27.75 -39.51 8.17
N ARG A 122 27.07 -38.39 7.95
CA ARG A 122 26.57 -37.99 6.64
C ARG A 122 27.69 -37.38 5.81
N LYS A 123 27.56 -37.40 4.48
CA LYS A 123 28.48 -36.65 3.62
C LYS A 123 28.55 -35.18 4.07
N PRO A 124 29.74 -34.56 4.06
CA PRO A 124 29.86 -33.15 4.42
C PRO A 124 29.01 -32.28 3.48
N VAL A 125 28.54 -31.15 3.99
CA VAL A 125 27.81 -30.14 3.22
C VAL A 125 28.53 -28.81 3.37
N ILE A 126 28.89 -28.21 2.24
CA ILE A 126 29.50 -26.89 2.18
C ILE A 126 28.41 -25.84 1.91
N THR A 127 28.42 -24.76 2.68
CA THR A 127 27.49 -23.63 2.57
C THR A 127 28.24 -22.31 2.67
N VAL A 128 27.71 -21.25 2.06
CA VAL A 128 28.23 -19.89 2.25
C VAL A 128 27.71 -19.34 3.57
N HIS A 129 28.61 -19.07 4.50
CA HIS A 129 28.31 -18.51 5.80
C HIS A 129 28.22 -16.98 5.68
N LYS A 130 27.00 -16.44 5.84
CA LYS A 130 26.74 -15.00 5.75
C LYS A 130 27.21 -14.30 7.02
N GLN A 131 28.40 -13.72 6.97
CA GLN A 131 28.87 -12.78 7.98
C GLN A 131 29.16 -11.41 7.33
N PRO A 132 28.82 -10.30 7.99
CA PRO A 132 29.26 -8.98 7.54
C PRO A 132 30.80 -8.92 7.60
N GLY A 133 31.46 -8.89 6.45
CA GLY A 133 32.91 -9.00 6.36
C GLY A 133 33.42 -8.91 4.91
N ARG A 134 34.73 -8.77 4.76
CA ARG A 134 35.43 -8.58 3.47
C ARG A 134 35.51 -9.83 2.58
N GLU A 135 35.27 -11.02 3.14
CA GLU A 135 35.67 -12.31 2.57
C GLU A 135 34.51 -13.30 2.58
N ILE A 136 34.43 -14.14 1.54
CA ILE A 136 33.48 -15.25 1.53
C ILE A 136 33.97 -16.26 2.56
N ARG A 137 33.11 -16.61 3.53
CA ARG A 137 33.40 -17.66 4.50
C ARG A 137 32.60 -18.91 4.15
N LEU A 138 33.28 -19.98 3.76
CA LEU A 138 32.67 -21.28 3.51
C LEU A 138 32.55 -22.03 4.83
N LYS A 139 31.39 -22.62 5.10
CA LYS A 139 31.13 -23.51 6.23
C LYS A 139 30.94 -24.93 5.71
N CYS A 140 31.83 -25.84 6.09
CA CYS A 140 31.62 -27.27 5.91
C CYS A 140 31.10 -27.89 7.21
N GLU A 141 30.01 -28.64 7.13
CA GLU A 141 29.40 -29.32 8.27
C GLU A 141 29.09 -30.79 7.93
N SER A 142 29.39 -31.69 8.85
CA SER A 142 29.09 -33.11 8.72
C SER A 142 28.69 -33.71 10.07
N LYS A 143 27.59 -34.47 10.10
CA LYS A 143 26.90 -34.90 11.34
C LYS A 143 26.86 -36.41 11.51
N GLY A 144 26.71 -36.86 12.76
CA GLY A 144 26.39 -38.24 13.09
C GLY A 144 27.58 -39.20 13.22
N TRP A 145 28.79 -38.69 13.45
CA TRP A 145 30.01 -39.50 13.51
C TRP A 145 30.30 -40.08 14.88
N TYR A 146 30.83 -41.30 14.91
CA TYR A 146 31.47 -41.88 16.10
C TYR A 146 32.50 -42.94 15.68
N PRO A 147 33.75 -42.92 16.17
CA PRO A 147 34.37 -41.84 16.95
C PRO A 147 34.52 -40.55 16.12
N LYS A 148 35.14 -39.52 16.71
CA LYS A 148 35.41 -38.23 16.04
C LYS A 148 36.17 -38.46 14.72
N PRO A 149 35.69 -37.94 13.58
CA PRO A 149 36.41 -38.02 12.32
C PRO A 149 37.39 -36.85 12.16
N GLU A 150 38.32 -36.97 11.21
CA GLU A 150 39.14 -35.86 10.73
C GLU A 150 38.41 -35.07 9.65
N LEU A 151 38.56 -33.74 9.64
CA LEU A 151 38.03 -32.84 8.63
C LEU A 151 39.15 -31.97 8.07
N HIS A 152 39.34 -31.98 6.75
CA HIS A 152 40.33 -31.16 6.06
C HIS A 152 39.77 -30.50 4.79
N TRP A 153 40.43 -29.43 4.36
CA TRP A 153 40.10 -28.67 3.15
C TRP A 153 41.20 -28.80 2.11
N ASN A 154 40.82 -29.10 0.87
CA ASN A 154 41.70 -29.07 -0.29
C ASN A 154 41.12 -28.17 -1.39
N TYR A 155 41.98 -27.66 -2.27
CA TYR A 155 41.55 -27.10 -3.56
C TYR A 155 41.11 -28.23 -4.50
N GLY A 156 40.43 -27.89 -5.59
CA GLY A 156 39.97 -28.83 -6.62
C GLY A 156 41.11 -29.61 -7.29
N ASP A 157 42.31 -29.06 -7.31
CA ASP A 157 43.53 -29.72 -7.80
C ASP A 157 44.13 -30.72 -6.78
N GLY A 158 43.59 -30.77 -5.57
CA GLY A 158 44.00 -31.66 -4.49
C GLY A 158 45.02 -31.08 -3.50
N SER A 159 45.50 -29.85 -3.68
CA SER A 159 46.42 -29.19 -2.74
C SER A 159 45.73 -28.78 -1.42
N ALA A 160 46.44 -28.86 -0.29
CA ALA A 160 45.84 -28.70 1.05
C ALA A 160 45.76 -27.22 1.50
N ILE A 161 44.64 -26.83 2.12
CA ILE A 161 44.34 -25.45 2.60
C ILE A 161 43.98 -25.39 4.09
N THR A 162 43.90 -26.55 4.76
CA THR A 162 43.35 -26.70 6.13
C THR A 162 43.95 -25.75 7.17
N VAL A 163 45.17 -25.25 6.96
CA VAL A 163 45.87 -24.27 7.82
C VAL A 163 45.09 -22.96 8.00
N HIS A 164 44.24 -22.60 7.04
CA HIS A 164 43.46 -21.35 7.04
C HIS A 164 42.01 -21.53 7.51
N SER A 165 41.71 -22.64 8.20
CA SER A 165 40.35 -22.98 8.60
C SER A 165 40.17 -23.06 10.12
N ASP A 166 39.01 -22.65 10.60
CA ASP A 166 38.61 -22.75 12.00
C ASP A 166 37.78 -24.01 12.21
N PHE A 167 38.24 -24.92 13.05
CA PHE A 167 37.54 -26.17 13.37
C PHE A 167 36.75 -26.08 14.67
N SER A 168 35.56 -26.68 14.68
CA SER A 168 34.72 -26.83 15.87
C SER A 168 34.02 -28.18 15.85
N GLU A 169 33.73 -28.69 17.04
CA GLU A 169 33.00 -29.95 17.23
C GLU A 169 31.85 -29.76 18.22
N LYS A 170 30.79 -30.52 17.99
CA LYS A 170 29.63 -30.55 18.88
C LYS A 170 29.21 -32.00 19.09
N VAL A 171 29.09 -32.40 20.35
CA VAL A 171 28.50 -33.68 20.74
C VAL A 171 26.98 -33.52 20.73
N GLU A 172 26.29 -34.42 20.03
CA GLU A 172 24.85 -34.53 19.93
C GLU A 172 24.28 -35.25 21.16
N GLU A 173 22.97 -35.14 21.40
CA GLU A 173 22.32 -35.78 22.56
C GLU A 173 22.46 -37.31 22.56
N ASP A 174 22.57 -37.91 21.38
CA ASP A 174 22.77 -39.34 21.20
C ASP A 174 24.23 -39.77 21.29
N GLY A 175 25.17 -38.88 21.65
CA GLY A 175 26.60 -39.18 21.76
C GLY A 175 27.39 -39.13 20.45
N ARG A 176 26.74 -38.88 19.31
CA ARG A 176 27.43 -38.67 18.03
C ARG A 176 28.06 -37.28 17.95
N ILE A 177 28.96 -37.11 16.99
CA ILE A 177 29.74 -35.89 16.81
C ILE A 177 29.37 -35.25 15.48
N THR A 178 29.04 -33.97 15.54
CA THR A 178 29.03 -33.05 14.40
C THR A 178 30.35 -32.32 14.34
N VAL A 179 31.02 -32.38 13.17
CA VAL A 179 32.24 -31.63 12.87
C VAL A 179 31.92 -30.49 11.92
N THR A 180 32.43 -29.31 12.25
CA THR A 180 32.20 -28.09 11.48
C THR A 180 33.52 -27.35 11.29
N SER A 181 33.81 -26.91 10.07
CA SER A 181 34.97 -26.08 9.76
C SER A 181 34.58 -24.89 8.90
N TYR A 182 35.21 -23.75 9.18
CA TYR A 182 35.05 -22.50 8.44
C TYR A 182 36.32 -22.14 7.68
N LEU A 183 36.21 -21.85 6.39
CA LEU A 183 37.33 -21.43 5.52
C LEU A 183 37.03 -20.03 4.97
N SER A 184 37.95 -19.08 5.17
CA SER A 184 37.85 -17.75 4.54
C SER A 184 38.54 -17.75 3.19
N VAL A 185 37.81 -17.33 2.14
CA VAL A 185 38.30 -17.25 0.76
C VAL A 185 38.64 -15.80 0.46
N GLN A 186 39.93 -15.50 0.35
CA GLN A 186 40.41 -14.13 0.13
C GLN A 186 40.46 -13.73 -1.34
N ASP A 187 40.79 -14.64 -2.27
CA ASP A 187 41.07 -14.22 -3.65
C ASP A 187 40.61 -15.19 -4.76
N SER A 188 40.26 -16.45 -4.46
CA SER A 188 39.96 -17.45 -5.52
C SER A 188 38.47 -17.80 -5.64
N TYR A 189 37.76 -16.97 -6.39
CA TYR A 189 36.30 -17.07 -6.59
C TYR A 189 35.87 -17.99 -7.75
N GLU A 190 36.80 -18.74 -8.34
CA GLU A 190 36.62 -19.66 -9.48
C GLU A 190 37.25 -21.03 -9.22
N GLU A 191 37.74 -21.27 -8.01
CA GLU A 191 38.30 -22.55 -7.59
C GLU A 191 37.25 -23.43 -6.95
N ASP A 192 37.42 -24.74 -7.13
CA ASP A 192 36.65 -25.73 -6.40
C ASP A 192 37.28 -25.93 -5.02
N PHE A 193 36.44 -25.92 -4.00
CA PHE A 193 36.83 -26.22 -2.63
C PHE A 193 36.30 -27.59 -2.25
N LEU A 194 37.20 -28.45 -1.77
CA LEU A 194 36.90 -29.81 -1.33
C LEU A 194 36.91 -29.84 0.19
N CYS A 195 35.77 -30.14 0.80
CA CYS A 195 35.72 -30.52 2.20
C CYS A 195 35.72 -32.04 2.31
N ILE A 196 36.69 -32.57 3.03
CA ILE A 196 36.92 -34.00 3.15
C ILE A 196 36.78 -34.40 4.61
N VAL A 197 35.87 -35.33 4.88
CA VAL A 197 35.70 -35.95 6.20
C VAL A 197 36.18 -37.39 6.12
N GLN A 198 37.11 -37.76 6.98
CA GLN A 198 37.72 -39.08 7.02
C GLN A 198 37.55 -39.70 8.43
N PRO A 199 36.90 -40.87 8.56
CA PRO A 199 36.84 -41.59 9.83
C PRO A 199 38.24 -42.07 10.25
N SER A 200 38.58 -41.98 11.53
CA SER A 200 39.92 -42.34 12.05
C SER A 200 40.33 -43.79 11.75
N ASP A 201 39.37 -44.71 11.79
CA ASP A 201 39.60 -46.14 11.59
C ASP A 201 39.30 -46.61 10.16
N SER A 202 39.24 -45.70 9.18
CA SER A 202 38.88 -46.03 7.80
C SER A 202 39.65 -45.23 6.76
N GLU A 203 40.03 -45.88 5.67
CA GLU A 203 40.56 -45.21 4.47
C GLU A 203 39.47 -44.53 3.64
N LYS A 204 38.19 -44.75 3.97
CA LYS A 204 37.07 -44.19 3.22
C LYS A 204 36.95 -42.69 3.46
N LYS A 205 37.04 -41.91 2.40
CA LYS A 205 36.87 -40.45 2.41
C LYS A 205 35.45 -40.05 2.00
N PHE A 206 34.88 -39.08 2.70
CA PHE A 206 33.60 -38.46 2.37
C PHE A 206 33.87 -37.04 1.91
N VAL A 207 33.70 -36.79 0.62
CA VAL A 207 34.07 -35.54 -0.02
C VAL A 207 32.83 -34.77 -0.44
N SER A 208 32.85 -33.46 -0.20
CA SER A 208 31.92 -32.48 -0.80
C SER A 208 32.73 -31.47 -1.57
N THR A 209 32.26 -31.14 -2.76
CA THR A 209 32.87 -30.12 -3.64
C THR A 209 31.98 -28.89 -3.65
N PHE A 210 32.58 -27.71 -3.57
CA PHE A 210 31.87 -26.44 -3.69
C PHE A 210 32.62 -25.52 -4.64
N HIS A 211 31.95 -25.18 -5.74
CA HIS A 211 32.44 -24.17 -6.67
C HIS A 211 31.91 -22.81 -6.23
N VAL A 212 32.81 -21.89 -5.87
CA VAL A 212 32.40 -20.51 -5.64
C VAL A 212 32.01 -19.94 -7.01
N SER A 213 30.76 -19.50 -7.16
CA SER A 213 30.32 -18.81 -8.37
C SER A 213 29.73 -17.47 -7.98
N VAL A 214 30.45 -16.40 -8.31
CA VAL A 214 30.00 -15.03 -8.08
C VAL A 214 29.06 -14.63 -9.22
N LYS A 215 27.83 -14.25 -8.88
CA LYS A 215 26.82 -13.82 -9.85
C LYS A 215 26.41 -12.38 -9.57
N LEU A 216 26.12 -11.63 -10.63
CA LEU A 216 25.40 -10.37 -10.49
C LEU A 216 23.90 -10.66 -10.47
N LYS A 217 23.21 -10.04 -9.52
CA LYS A 217 21.77 -10.07 -9.39
C LYS A 217 21.23 -8.66 -9.40
N THR A 218 20.18 -8.47 -10.18
CA THR A 218 19.29 -7.30 -10.09
C THR A 218 18.06 -7.77 -9.32
N SER A 219 17.66 -7.06 -8.27
CA SER A 219 16.49 -7.45 -7.47
C SER A 219 15.19 -7.29 -8.26
N GLU A 220 15.19 -6.41 -9.26
CA GLU A 220 14.06 -6.10 -10.11
C GLU A 220 14.50 -6.13 -11.56
N SER A 221 13.69 -6.76 -12.43
CA SER A 221 13.90 -6.72 -13.89
C SER A 221 13.46 -5.39 -14.50
N MET A 222 12.60 -4.65 -13.80
CA MET A 222 12.08 -3.34 -14.22
C MET A 222 12.02 -2.40 -13.02
N CYS A 223 12.62 -1.22 -13.14
CA CYS A 223 12.53 -0.15 -12.15
C CYS A 223 11.63 0.97 -12.67
N LEU A 224 10.78 1.53 -11.80
CA LEU A 224 9.90 2.64 -12.13
C LEU A 224 10.38 3.92 -11.44
N SER A 225 10.48 5.02 -12.17
CA SER A 225 10.79 6.34 -11.60
C SER A 225 9.94 7.45 -12.18
N GLU A 226 9.66 8.46 -11.37
CA GLU A 226 9.11 9.73 -11.86
C GLU A 226 10.22 10.65 -12.39
N ILE A 227 9.89 11.52 -13.35
CA ILE A 227 10.79 12.58 -13.84
C ILE A 227 11.18 13.52 -12.68
N ASN A 228 12.42 14.02 -12.71
CA ASN A 228 13.04 14.89 -11.70
C ASN A 228 13.24 14.26 -10.32
N LYS A 229 12.94 12.96 -10.15
CA LYS A 229 13.28 12.21 -8.94
C LYS A 229 14.64 11.53 -9.07
N ASN A 230 15.14 11.00 -7.96
CA ASN A 230 16.31 10.13 -7.95
C ASN A 230 15.83 8.67 -7.90
N VAL A 231 16.53 7.79 -8.60
CA VAL A 231 16.24 6.35 -8.63
C VAL A 231 17.50 5.55 -8.35
N ILE A 232 17.34 4.40 -7.71
CA ILE A 232 18.40 3.43 -7.52
C ILE A 232 18.14 2.26 -8.47
N LEU A 233 19.09 1.98 -9.34
CA LEU A 233 19.08 0.81 -10.20
C LEU A 233 19.81 -0.32 -9.45
N PRO A 234 19.08 -1.34 -8.95
CA PRO A 234 19.65 -2.34 -8.07
C PRO A 234 20.62 -3.28 -8.82
N CYS A 235 21.82 -3.46 -8.28
CA CYS A 235 22.78 -4.45 -8.76
C CYS A 235 23.64 -4.91 -7.58
N HIS A 236 23.66 -6.19 -7.27
CA HIS A 236 24.45 -6.73 -6.17
C HIS A 236 25.11 -8.05 -6.55
N LEU A 237 26.25 -8.32 -5.95
CA LEU A 237 26.94 -9.60 -6.06
C LEU A 237 26.31 -10.62 -5.10
N ASP A 238 26.11 -11.83 -5.61
CA ASP A 238 25.74 -13.00 -4.81
C ASP A 238 26.73 -14.14 -5.08
N PRO A 239 27.53 -14.54 -4.07
CA PRO A 239 27.63 -13.93 -2.74
C PRO A 239 28.23 -12.52 -2.75
N ALA A 240 28.04 -11.77 -1.66
CA ALA A 240 28.65 -10.45 -1.49
C ALA A 240 30.18 -10.54 -1.41
N VAL A 241 30.88 -9.86 -2.32
CA VAL A 241 32.34 -9.86 -2.44
C VAL A 241 32.84 -8.42 -2.61
N SER A 242 34.02 -8.14 -2.07
CA SER A 242 34.68 -6.85 -2.24
C SER A 242 35.11 -6.60 -3.69
N VAL A 243 34.72 -5.44 -4.23
CA VAL A 243 35.09 -5.01 -5.60
C VAL A 243 36.11 -3.87 -5.61
N LEU A 244 36.86 -3.67 -4.52
CA LEU A 244 37.79 -2.54 -4.39
C LEU A 244 38.78 -2.44 -5.55
N ASP A 245 39.30 -3.59 -6.00
CA ASP A 245 40.29 -3.73 -7.07
C ASP A 245 39.67 -4.15 -8.42
N SER A 246 38.34 -4.23 -8.48
CA SER A 246 37.62 -4.60 -9.69
C SER A 246 37.15 -3.38 -10.46
N GLU A 247 36.99 -3.55 -11.76
CA GLU A 247 36.30 -2.58 -12.62
C GLU A 247 34.79 -2.81 -12.52
N VAL A 248 34.05 -1.76 -12.18
CA VAL A 248 32.58 -1.76 -12.15
C VAL A 248 32.09 -0.75 -13.17
N LYS A 249 31.24 -1.20 -14.09
CA LYS A 249 30.76 -0.41 -15.21
C LYS A 249 29.24 -0.49 -15.29
N TRP A 250 28.59 0.64 -15.53
CA TRP A 250 27.19 0.70 -15.92
C TRP A 250 27.07 1.27 -17.32
N GLU A 251 26.32 0.58 -18.17
CA GLU A 251 26.08 0.95 -19.56
C GLU A 251 24.59 1.06 -19.82
N LYS A 252 24.19 2.02 -20.65
CA LYS A 252 22.83 2.13 -21.16
C LYS A 252 22.80 1.70 -22.62
N LYS A 253 21.87 0.82 -22.98
CA LYS A 253 21.71 0.36 -24.36
C LYS A 253 21.51 1.55 -25.30
N GLY A 254 22.36 1.63 -26.33
CA GLY A 254 22.33 2.69 -27.34
C GLY A 254 23.30 3.85 -27.09
N LEU A 255 24.03 3.87 -25.96
CA LEU A 255 25.14 4.79 -25.73
C LEU A 255 26.48 4.11 -26.07
N THR A 256 27.47 4.91 -26.50
CA THR A 256 28.82 4.43 -26.81
C THR A 256 29.78 4.52 -25.62
N SER A 257 29.49 5.39 -24.65
CA SER A 257 30.24 5.53 -23.40
C SER A 257 29.40 5.10 -22.19
N PRO A 258 30.03 4.61 -21.11
CA PRO A 258 29.33 4.15 -19.92
C PRO A 258 28.63 5.31 -19.20
N VAL A 259 27.53 5.02 -18.50
CA VAL A 259 26.85 6.00 -17.65
C VAL A 259 27.55 6.16 -16.30
N PHE A 260 28.33 5.15 -15.89
CA PHE A 260 29.19 5.17 -14.72
C PHE A 260 30.35 4.19 -14.89
N LEU A 261 31.56 4.61 -14.51
CA LEU A 261 32.76 3.77 -14.52
C LEU A 261 33.58 3.95 -13.24
N TYR A 262 33.82 2.85 -12.55
CA TYR A 262 34.77 2.74 -11.44
C TYR A 262 35.88 1.78 -11.84
N THR A 263 37.11 2.27 -11.85
CA THR A 263 38.31 1.49 -12.21
C THR A 263 39.54 2.07 -11.51
N ASN A 264 40.59 1.29 -11.30
CA ASN A 264 41.82 1.73 -10.63
C ASN A 264 41.58 2.45 -9.29
N ARG A 265 40.65 1.91 -8.48
CA ARG A 265 40.23 2.45 -7.17
C ARG A 265 39.60 3.85 -7.19
N ARG A 266 39.23 4.38 -8.36
CA ARG A 266 38.62 5.72 -8.51
C ARG A 266 37.43 5.70 -9.46
N VAL A 267 36.59 6.72 -9.37
CA VAL A 267 35.53 6.97 -10.37
C VAL A 267 36.16 7.69 -11.56
N ALA A 268 36.05 7.12 -12.75
CA ALA A 268 36.62 7.64 -13.98
C ALA A 268 35.63 8.59 -14.68
N LEU A 269 35.38 9.75 -14.06
CA LEU A 269 34.37 10.73 -14.50
C LEU A 269 34.55 11.19 -15.96
N GLU A 270 35.78 11.27 -16.45
CA GLU A 270 36.09 11.70 -17.82
C GLU A 270 35.59 10.71 -18.88
N GLU A 271 35.39 9.44 -18.51
CA GLU A 271 34.92 8.39 -19.41
C GLU A 271 33.39 8.24 -19.38
N HIS A 272 32.70 8.98 -18.49
CA HIS A 272 31.25 8.95 -18.42
C HIS A 272 30.64 9.63 -19.65
N HIS A 273 29.50 9.12 -20.10
CA HIS A 273 28.66 9.80 -21.07
C HIS A 273 28.22 11.19 -20.54
N GLU A 274 28.35 12.24 -21.36
CA GLU A 274 28.13 13.65 -20.97
C GLU A 274 26.78 13.88 -20.25
N GLN A 275 25.71 13.21 -20.68
CA GLN A 275 24.37 13.34 -20.08
C GLN A 275 24.25 12.78 -18.65
N TYR A 276 25.20 11.96 -18.21
CA TYR A 276 25.20 11.25 -16.92
C TYR A 276 26.31 11.71 -15.98
N LYS A 277 27.24 12.57 -16.45
CA LYS A 277 28.24 13.22 -15.60
C LYS A 277 27.55 13.90 -14.42
N GLU A 278 28.10 13.69 -13.22
CA GLU A 278 27.60 14.21 -11.93
C GLU A 278 26.19 13.76 -11.50
N ARG A 279 25.46 13.02 -12.35
CA ARG A 279 24.14 12.46 -12.04
C ARG A 279 24.19 11.04 -11.53
N THR A 280 25.30 10.34 -11.76
CA THR A 280 25.47 8.93 -11.39
C THR A 280 26.51 8.74 -10.29
N GLN A 281 26.19 7.88 -9.33
CA GLN A 281 27.11 7.41 -8.28
C GLN A 281 26.70 6.02 -7.81
N LEU A 282 27.61 5.25 -7.21
CA LEU A 282 27.21 4.04 -6.49
C LEU A 282 26.41 4.41 -5.24
N ASN A 283 25.42 3.58 -4.91
CA ASN A 283 24.56 3.75 -3.75
C ASN A 283 25.31 3.52 -2.43
N SER A 284 26.12 2.46 -2.37
CA SER A 284 26.98 2.16 -1.23
C SER A 284 28.36 2.76 -1.43
N GLU A 285 28.86 3.47 -0.41
CA GLU A 285 30.25 3.92 -0.35
C GLU A 285 31.20 2.76 -0.01
N ASP A 286 30.70 1.78 0.75
CA ASP A 286 31.48 0.60 1.12
C ASP A 286 31.38 -0.48 0.04
N LYS A 287 32.33 -0.41 -0.90
CA LYS A 287 32.54 -1.39 -1.98
C LYS A 287 32.85 -2.81 -1.50
N ARG A 288 32.98 -3.04 -0.18
CA ARG A 288 33.13 -4.38 0.42
C ARG A 288 31.80 -5.12 0.56
N THR A 289 30.69 -4.38 0.53
CA THR A 289 29.34 -4.94 0.68
C THR A 289 28.87 -5.73 -0.54
N GLY A 290 29.54 -5.59 -1.70
CA GLY A 290 29.08 -6.15 -2.96
C GLY A 290 27.83 -5.47 -3.54
N ASP A 291 27.38 -4.35 -2.96
CA ASP A 291 26.31 -3.51 -3.51
C ASP A 291 26.89 -2.58 -4.58
N LEU A 292 26.52 -2.84 -5.83
CA LEU A 292 26.93 -2.08 -7.03
C LEU A 292 25.76 -1.26 -7.59
N SER A 293 24.71 -1.04 -6.79
CA SER A 293 23.51 -0.35 -7.24
C SER A 293 23.84 1.09 -7.63
N LEU A 294 23.29 1.54 -8.76
CA LEU A 294 23.54 2.86 -9.32
C LEU A 294 22.48 3.84 -8.85
N SER A 295 22.87 4.88 -8.13
CA SER A 295 22.02 6.04 -7.87
C SER A 295 22.08 6.98 -9.07
N LEU A 296 20.95 7.16 -9.77
CA LEU A 296 20.76 8.11 -10.85
C LEU A 296 19.91 9.30 -10.37
N LYS A 297 20.45 10.51 -10.44
CA LYS A 297 19.81 11.75 -9.99
C LYS A 297 19.07 12.47 -11.12
N ASN A 298 17.99 13.14 -10.75
CA ASN A 298 17.20 14.01 -11.61
C ASN A 298 16.78 13.31 -12.92
N VAL A 299 16.03 12.21 -12.82
CA VAL A 299 15.63 11.34 -13.93
C VAL A 299 14.90 12.13 -15.03
N LYS A 300 15.26 11.85 -16.29
CA LYS A 300 14.71 12.46 -17.51
C LYS A 300 14.07 11.40 -18.39
N VAL A 301 13.21 11.81 -19.33
CA VAL A 301 12.61 10.92 -20.34
C VAL A 301 13.68 10.13 -21.12
N THR A 302 14.79 10.79 -21.47
CA THR A 302 15.91 10.18 -22.20
C THR A 302 16.65 9.09 -21.43
N ASP A 303 16.45 9.02 -20.10
CA ASP A 303 17.07 7.99 -19.27
C ASP A 303 16.30 6.66 -19.34
N GLU A 304 15.08 6.63 -19.88
CA GLU A 304 14.33 5.40 -20.09
C GLU A 304 15.11 4.40 -20.96
N GLY A 305 15.03 3.12 -20.59
CA GLY A 305 15.60 2.01 -21.36
C GLY A 305 16.40 1.02 -20.53
N ARG A 306 17.15 0.17 -21.23
CA ARG A 306 17.91 -0.93 -20.64
C ARG A 306 19.26 -0.48 -20.11
N TYR A 307 19.53 -0.82 -18.87
CA TYR A 307 20.83 -0.64 -18.22
C TYR A 307 21.49 -2.00 -17.96
N THR A 308 22.80 -2.05 -18.10
CA THR A 308 23.63 -3.22 -17.81
C THR A 308 24.69 -2.83 -16.81
N CYS A 309 24.72 -3.55 -15.69
CA CYS A 309 25.77 -3.51 -14.68
C CYS A 309 26.77 -4.62 -15.00
N SER A 310 28.06 -4.30 -15.13
CA SER A 310 29.12 -5.28 -15.30
C SER A 310 30.23 -5.10 -14.27
N VAL A 311 30.82 -6.21 -13.84
CA VAL A 311 32.02 -6.21 -13.02
C VAL A 311 33.04 -7.19 -13.56
N LYS A 312 34.30 -6.77 -13.59
CA LYS A 312 35.43 -7.64 -13.93
C LYS A 312 35.97 -8.31 -12.68
N ALA A 313 35.61 -9.58 -12.48
CA ALA A 313 36.11 -10.41 -11.40
C ALA A 313 37.12 -11.43 -11.98
N HIS A 314 38.38 -11.39 -11.53
CA HIS A 314 39.43 -12.35 -11.90
C HIS A 314 39.59 -12.62 -13.42
N GLY A 315 39.48 -11.56 -14.23
CA GLY A 315 39.70 -11.64 -15.68
C GLY A 315 38.46 -12.02 -16.50
N ARG A 316 37.34 -12.37 -15.86
CA ARG A 316 36.04 -12.54 -16.51
C ARG A 316 35.14 -11.34 -16.22
N GLU A 317 34.32 -10.97 -17.19
CA GLU A 317 33.27 -9.98 -17.01
C GLU A 317 31.95 -10.70 -16.75
N ILE A 318 31.35 -10.44 -15.59
CA ILE A 318 29.97 -10.86 -15.29
C ILE A 318 29.06 -9.65 -15.42
N GLN A 319 27.83 -9.88 -15.88
CA GLN A 319 26.89 -8.81 -16.24
C GLN A 319 25.47 -9.13 -15.78
N ALA A 320 24.70 -8.11 -15.45
CA ALA A 320 23.25 -8.21 -15.23
C ALA A 320 22.55 -6.96 -15.79
N SER A 321 21.33 -7.12 -16.28
CA SER A 321 20.57 -6.03 -16.89
C SER A 321 19.21 -5.83 -16.24
N LEU A 322 18.72 -4.60 -16.30
CA LEU A 322 17.37 -4.19 -15.89
C LEU A 322 16.86 -3.08 -16.81
N ASP A 323 15.55 -2.92 -16.87
CA ASP A 323 14.91 -1.87 -17.66
C ASP A 323 14.39 -0.75 -16.73
N LEU A 324 14.76 0.51 -16.97
CA LEU A 324 14.21 1.68 -16.27
C LEU A 324 13.03 2.22 -17.08
N SER A 325 11.85 2.30 -16.48
CA SER A 325 10.65 2.95 -17.01
C SER A 325 10.40 4.28 -16.30
N VAL A 326 10.15 5.32 -17.09
CA VAL A 326 9.96 6.69 -16.60
C VAL A 326 8.49 7.06 -16.68
N THR A 327 8.00 7.80 -15.68
CA THR A 327 6.64 8.32 -15.64
C THR A 327 6.61 9.78 -15.24
N ALA A 328 5.57 10.49 -15.64
CA ALA A 328 5.25 11.83 -15.18
C ALA A 328 3.74 12.00 -15.17
N GLN A 329 3.21 12.33 -14.00
CA GLN A 329 1.84 12.77 -13.88
C GLN A 329 1.74 14.22 -14.36
N GLY A 330 0.93 14.45 -15.38
CA GLY A 330 0.72 15.78 -15.90
C GLY A 330 -0.21 16.62 -15.03
N GLY A 331 -0.34 17.89 -15.41
CA GLY A 331 -1.20 18.85 -14.74
C GLY A 331 -2.69 18.52 -14.86
N LYS A 332 -3.52 19.24 -14.09
CA LYS A 332 -4.97 19.17 -14.26
C LYS A 332 -5.37 19.74 -15.64
N PRO A 333 -6.30 19.11 -16.37
CA PRO A 333 -6.75 19.65 -17.65
C PRO A 333 -7.39 21.03 -17.47
N VAL A 334 -7.12 21.92 -18.40
CA VAL A 334 -7.73 23.25 -18.49
C VAL A 334 -8.70 23.23 -19.65
N MET A 335 -9.95 23.63 -19.41
CA MET A 335 -10.97 23.73 -20.44
C MET A 335 -11.29 25.17 -20.76
N THR A 336 -11.33 25.49 -22.05
CA THR A 336 -11.68 26.80 -22.59
C THR A 336 -12.69 26.65 -23.72
N VAL A 337 -13.46 27.70 -23.98
CA VAL A 337 -14.32 27.78 -25.16
C VAL A 337 -13.50 28.39 -26.30
N ASP A 338 -13.52 27.73 -27.45
CA ASP A 338 -12.92 28.23 -28.69
C ASP A 338 -14.06 28.68 -29.62
N GLU A 339 -14.16 29.99 -29.82
CA GLU A 339 -15.23 30.62 -30.59
C GLU A 339 -14.76 30.84 -32.04
N GLU A 340 -14.92 29.81 -32.87
CA GLU A 340 -14.84 29.98 -34.32
C GLU A 340 -16.20 30.47 -34.85
N PRO A 341 -16.25 31.44 -35.78
CA PRO A 341 -17.51 31.91 -36.35
C PRO A 341 -18.28 30.76 -37.03
N GLY A 342 -19.34 30.29 -36.37
CA GLY A 342 -20.24 29.24 -36.87
C GLY A 342 -20.17 27.88 -36.16
N ASN A 343 -19.21 27.64 -35.25
CA ASN A 343 -19.16 26.39 -34.47
C ASN A 343 -18.45 26.59 -33.12
N VAL A 344 -19.16 26.37 -32.01
CA VAL A 344 -18.59 26.46 -30.66
C VAL A 344 -17.90 25.14 -30.33
N LYS A 345 -16.59 25.19 -30.09
CA LYS A 345 -15.80 24.02 -29.69
C LYS A 345 -15.29 24.19 -28.27
N LEU A 346 -15.33 23.13 -27.47
CA LEU A 346 -14.59 23.07 -26.21
C LEU A 346 -13.18 22.58 -26.45
N LYS A 347 -12.21 23.32 -25.95
CA LYS A 347 -10.81 22.93 -25.96
C LYS A 347 -10.41 22.45 -24.57
N CYS A 348 -9.93 21.22 -24.45
CA CYS A 348 -9.30 20.69 -23.24
C CYS A 348 -7.81 20.50 -23.47
N ILE A 349 -6.98 21.10 -22.62
CA ILE A 349 -5.51 21.00 -22.70
C ILE A 349 -4.98 20.47 -21.39
N SER A 350 -4.12 19.45 -21.43
CA SER A 350 -3.38 18.98 -20.26
C SER A 350 -1.91 18.74 -20.60
N ARG A 351 -1.00 19.24 -19.76
CA ARG A 351 0.45 19.30 -20.05
C ARG A 351 1.27 18.41 -19.13
N GLY A 352 2.46 18.02 -19.56
CA GLY A 352 3.47 17.39 -18.70
C GLY A 352 3.32 15.88 -18.45
N TRP A 353 2.67 15.13 -19.34
CA TRP A 353 2.45 13.70 -19.14
C TRP A 353 3.56 12.83 -19.73
N TYR A 354 3.89 11.72 -19.08
CA TYR A 354 4.72 10.67 -19.66
C TYR A 354 4.43 9.31 -18.99
N PRO A 355 4.31 8.19 -19.73
CA PRO A 355 4.20 8.10 -21.19
C PRO A 355 2.90 8.74 -21.70
N LYS A 356 2.56 8.54 -22.97
CA LYS A 356 1.34 9.10 -23.58
C LYS A 356 0.07 8.79 -22.73
N PRO A 357 -0.68 9.81 -22.28
CA PRO A 357 -1.91 9.61 -21.53
C PRO A 357 -3.10 9.36 -22.46
N GLN A 358 -4.18 8.83 -21.90
CA GLN A 358 -5.50 8.74 -22.52
C GLN A 358 -6.35 9.95 -22.11
N LEU A 359 -7.03 10.57 -23.07
CA LEU A 359 -8.01 11.64 -22.84
C LEU A 359 -9.41 11.13 -23.21
N LYS A 360 -10.39 11.38 -22.34
CA LYS A 360 -11.80 11.03 -22.54
C LYS A 360 -12.70 12.20 -22.16
N TRP A 361 -13.72 12.43 -22.98
CA TRP A 361 -14.81 13.35 -22.71
C TRP A 361 -16.03 12.59 -22.20
N THR A 362 -16.61 13.02 -21.08
CA THR A 362 -17.80 12.41 -20.49
C THR A 362 -18.77 13.45 -19.95
N HIS A 363 -20.05 13.09 -19.83
CA HIS A 363 -21.01 13.84 -19.01
C HIS A 363 -20.90 13.43 -17.53
N GLU A 364 -21.60 14.14 -16.63
CA GLU A 364 -21.60 13.86 -15.18
C GLU A 364 -22.15 12.47 -14.83
N ASP A 365 -23.05 11.92 -15.67
CA ASP A 365 -23.60 10.57 -15.55
C ASP A 365 -22.63 9.45 -16.02
N GLY A 366 -21.45 9.84 -16.56
CA GLY A 366 -20.44 8.92 -17.07
C GLY A 366 -20.63 8.50 -18.53
N SER A 367 -21.65 9.01 -19.23
CA SER A 367 -21.83 8.76 -20.67
C SER A 367 -20.70 9.42 -21.47
N ALA A 368 -20.13 8.67 -22.43
CA ALA A 368 -18.97 9.11 -23.19
C ALA A 368 -19.37 9.96 -24.41
N VAL A 369 -18.69 11.10 -24.58
CA VAL A 369 -18.89 12.05 -25.69
C VAL A 369 -17.64 12.15 -26.58
N THR A 370 -16.72 11.20 -26.42
CA THR A 370 -15.38 11.25 -27.04
C THR A 370 -15.40 11.05 -28.56
N GLU A 371 -16.49 10.49 -29.12
CA GLU A 371 -16.63 10.20 -30.55
C GLU A 371 -16.57 11.45 -31.45
N TYR A 372 -16.99 12.60 -30.94
CA TYR A 372 -16.99 13.88 -31.67
C TYR A 372 -15.77 14.75 -31.34
N SER A 373 -14.72 14.15 -30.79
CA SER A 373 -13.52 14.87 -30.35
C SER A 373 -12.33 14.65 -31.28
N GLU A 374 -11.60 15.73 -31.55
CA GLU A 374 -10.30 15.69 -32.21
C GLU A 374 -9.22 15.70 -31.15
N LEU A 375 -8.19 14.85 -31.29
CA LEU A 375 -7.09 14.72 -30.33
C LEU A 375 -5.76 15.09 -30.98
N PHE A 376 -5.03 15.97 -30.33
CA PHE A 376 -3.72 16.46 -30.75
C PHE A 376 -2.69 16.22 -29.65
N GLU A 377 -1.49 15.85 -30.06
CA GLU A 377 -0.38 15.51 -29.17
C GLU A 377 0.83 16.34 -29.57
N GLU A 378 1.43 17.00 -28.59
CA GLU A 378 2.64 17.79 -28.75
C GLU A 378 3.68 17.28 -27.76
N VAL A 379 4.88 16.99 -28.27
CA VAL A 379 6.02 16.59 -27.44
C VAL A 379 6.76 17.85 -27.00
N GLU A 380 6.78 18.08 -25.68
CA GLU A 380 7.50 19.17 -25.04
C GLU A 380 9.03 18.98 -25.19
N HIS A 381 9.81 20.05 -25.03
CA HIS A 381 11.27 20.00 -25.18
C HIS A 381 11.98 19.02 -24.24
N ASP A 382 11.36 18.68 -23.10
CA ASP A 382 11.87 17.72 -22.12
C ASP A 382 11.39 16.27 -22.36
N GLY A 383 10.65 16.04 -23.44
CA GLY A 383 10.09 14.75 -23.83
C GLY A 383 8.73 14.42 -23.21
N ARG A 384 8.18 15.28 -22.34
CA ARG A 384 6.80 15.13 -21.85
C ARG A 384 5.80 15.44 -22.95
N ILE A 385 4.55 15.05 -22.73
CA ILE A 385 3.48 15.15 -23.72
C ILE A 385 2.41 16.12 -23.20
N THR A 386 2.11 17.11 -24.02
CA THR A 386 0.90 17.92 -23.92
C THR A 386 -0.17 17.31 -24.81
N ILE A 387 -1.33 17.02 -24.23
CA ILE A 387 -2.49 16.48 -24.92
C ILE A 387 -3.56 17.57 -25.01
N THR A 388 -4.03 17.84 -26.21
CA THR A 388 -5.08 18.82 -26.49
C THR A 388 -6.22 18.14 -27.23
N SER A 389 -7.45 18.32 -26.77
CA SER A 389 -8.63 17.80 -27.47
C SER A 389 -9.68 18.87 -27.69
N TYR A 390 -10.33 18.83 -28.85
CA TYR A 390 -11.44 19.71 -29.20
C TYR A 390 -12.73 18.91 -29.32
N LEU A 391 -13.77 19.30 -28.58
CA LEU A 391 -15.10 18.70 -28.64
C LEU A 391 -16.07 19.68 -29.31
N SER A 392 -16.64 19.28 -30.45
CA SER A 392 -17.67 20.07 -31.13
C SER A 392 -19.02 19.91 -30.44
N ILE A 393 -19.67 21.02 -30.08
CA ILE A 393 -20.95 20.98 -29.36
C ILE A 393 -22.09 21.21 -30.33
N ARG A 394 -22.98 20.23 -30.43
CA ARG A 394 -24.27 20.35 -31.11
C ARG A 394 -25.36 20.17 -30.06
N ASP A 395 -26.08 21.25 -29.75
CA ASP A 395 -27.27 21.25 -28.88
C ASP A 395 -27.09 20.80 -27.40
N GLN A 396 -25.86 20.68 -26.88
CA GLN A 396 -25.60 20.29 -25.47
C GLN A 396 -25.51 21.49 -24.51
N TYR A 397 -26.56 22.32 -24.49
CA TYR A 397 -26.65 23.44 -23.56
C TYR A 397 -27.12 22.98 -22.18
N ASP A 398 -26.63 23.62 -21.12
CA ASP A 398 -26.94 23.39 -19.71
C ASP A 398 -26.50 22.02 -19.13
N GLN A 399 -25.73 21.22 -19.88
CA GLN A 399 -25.12 19.97 -19.40
C GLN A 399 -23.68 20.18 -18.90
N LYS A 400 -23.30 19.49 -17.83
CA LYS A 400 -21.91 19.46 -17.35
C LYS A 400 -21.06 18.52 -18.19
N ILE A 401 -19.97 19.05 -18.76
CA ILE A 401 -19.01 18.28 -19.54
C ILE A 401 -17.70 18.14 -18.74
N LEU A 402 -17.16 16.93 -18.73
CA LEU A 402 -15.92 16.55 -18.08
C LEU A 402 -14.87 16.19 -19.12
N CYS A 403 -13.66 16.71 -18.94
CA CYS A 403 -12.46 16.22 -19.61
C CYS A 403 -11.59 15.45 -18.61
N ILE A 404 -11.32 14.18 -18.92
CA ILE A 404 -10.61 13.24 -18.06
C ILE A 404 -9.32 12.81 -18.76
N VAL A 405 -8.18 13.04 -18.12
CA VAL A 405 -6.85 12.60 -18.60
C VAL A 405 -6.25 11.62 -17.61
N GLN A 406 -5.75 10.48 -18.10
CA GLN A 406 -5.29 9.37 -17.28
C GLN A 406 -4.20 8.56 -18.00
N LEU A 407 -3.16 8.13 -17.27
CA LEU A 407 -2.17 7.17 -17.78
C LEU A 407 -2.75 5.76 -17.81
N SER A 408 -2.43 4.99 -18.86
CA SER A 408 -2.81 3.59 -18.99
C SER A 408 -2.37 2.79 -17.75
N GLY A 409 -3.32 2.15 -17.07
CA GLY A 409 -3.05 1.33 -15.86
C GLY A 409 -3.01 2.10 -14.53
N SER A 410 -2.96 3.44 -14.55
CA SER A 410 -3.09 4.23 -13.30
C SER A 410 -4.56 4.28 -12.84
N LYS A 411 -4.81 4.30 -11.52
CA LYS A 411 -6.16 4.56 -10.98
C LYS A 411 -6.47 6.06 -10.88
N GLU A 412 -5.44 6.90 -10.89
CA GLU A 412 -5.57 8.34 -10.73
C GLU A 412 -5.96 9.01 -12.05
N ARG A 413 -6.86 9.99 -11.95
CA ARG A 413 -7.41 10.71 -13.11
C ARG A 413 -7.36 12.21 -12.86
N ALA A 414 -6.84 12.95 -13.82
CA ALA A 414 -6.90 14.39 -13.81
C ALA A 414 -8.19 14.83 -14.53
N VAL A 415 -9.03 15.61 -13.84
CA VAL A 415 -10.39 15.93 -14.30
C VAL A 415 -10.62 17.44 -14.28
N SER A 416 -11.25 17.95 -15.33
CA SER A 416 -11.71 19.34 -15.45
C SER A 416 -13.22 19.37 -15.74
N ARG A 417 -13.89 20.45 -15.33
CA ARG A 417 -15.35 20.62 -15.45
C ARG A 417 -15.72 21.96 -16.09
N ILE A 418 -16.68 21.95 -17.02
CA ILE A 418 -17.26 23.17 -17.61
C ILE A 418 -18.76 22.99 -17.83
N VAL A 419 -19.50 24.10 -17.76
CA VAL A 419 -20.94 24.18 -18.04
C VAL A 419 -21.14 25.25 -19.08
N ILE A 420 -21.95 24.96 -20.09
CA ILE A 420 -22.25 25.88 -21.19
C ILE A 420 -23.70 26.32 -21.08
N SER A 421 -23.92 27.55 -20.63
CA SER A 421 -25.24 28.17 -20.56
C SER A 421 -25.55 28.95 -21.83
N ARG A 422 -26.79 28.89 -22.33
CA ARG A 422 -27.24 29.83 -23.39
C ARG A 422 -27.25 31.26 -22.81
N GLY A 423 -26.56 32.19 -23.46
CA GLY A 423 -26.69 33.61 -23.16
C GLY A 423 -28.15 34.06 -23.37
N ARG A 424 -28.70 34.81 -22.41
CA ARG A 424 -30.07 35.35 -22.49
C ARG A 424 -30.20 36.41 -23.60
N PRO A 425 -31.28 36.43 -24.39
CA PRO A 425 -31.43 37.37 -25.50
C PRO A 425 -31.77 38.80 -25.03
N GLN A 426 -31.36 39.79 -25.82
CA GLN A 426 -31.44 41.25 -25.63
C GLN A 426 -32.87 41.85 -25.47
N HIS A 427 -33.90 41.03 -25.28
CA HIS A 427 -35.30 41.46 -25.18
C HIS A 427 -35.60 42.36 -23.97
N LEU A 428 -34.85 42.22 -22.87
CA LEU A 428 -35.04 43.04 -21.67
C LEU A 428 -34.68 44.51 -21.91
N ALA A 429 -33.64 44.78 -22.70
CA ALA A 429 -33.22 46.15 -23.05
C ALA A 429 -34.26 46.86 -23.94
N HIS A 430 -34.86 46.14 -24.90
CA HIS A 430 -35.92 46.68 -25.75
C HIS A 430 -37.22 46.93 -24.98
N LEU A 431 -37.56 46.09 -24.00
CA LEU A 431 -38.73 46.29 -23.15
C LEU A 431 -38.58 47.52 -22.25
N VAL A 432 -37.40 47.70 -21.65
CA VAL A 432 -37.08 48.89 -20.83
C VAL A 432 -37.11 50.17 -21.68
N ALA A 433 -36.59 50.14 -22.91
CA ALA A 433 -36.65 51.29 -23.83
C ALA A 433 -38.10 51.67 -24.21
N LEU A 434 -38.98 50.67 -24.43
CA LEU A 434 -40.39 50.89 -24.74
C LEU A 434 -41.14 51.53 -23.56
N ILE A 435 -40.89 51.07 -22.33
CA ILE A 435 -41.48 51.64 -21.11
C ILE A 435 -41.03 53.09 -20.92
N CYS A 436 -39.74 53.39 -21.13
CA CYS A 436 -39.23 54.76 -21.08
C CYS A 436 -39.90 55.68 -22.12
N MET A 437 -40.10 55.21 -23.36
CA MET A 437 -40.78 55.97 -24.41
C MET A 437 -42.24 56.29 -24.07
N ILE A 438 -42.97 55.33 -23.49
CA ILE A 438 -44.37 55.54 -23.07
C ILE A 438 -44.44 56.58 -21.94
N LEU A 439 -43.54 56.52 -20.96
CA LEU A 439 -43.47 57.48 -19.86
C LEU A 439 -43.15 58.91 -20.35
N VAL A 440 -42.27 59.07 -21.34
CA VAL A 440 -41.98 60.36 -21.98
C VAL A 440 -43.19 60.89 -22.76
N LEU A 441 -43.95 60.03 -23.44
CA LEU A 441 -45.18 60.42 -24.12
C LEU A 441 -46.26 60.89 -23.12
N CYS A 442 -46.42 60.18 -22.01
CA CYS A 442 -47.29 60.60 -20.91
C CYS A 442 -46.86 61.96 -20.33
N TYR A 443 -45.55 62.19 -20.15
CA TYR A 443 -44.99 63.48 -19.73
C TYR A 443 -45.36 64.62 -20.70
N ILE A 444 -45.20 64.41 -22.01
CA ILE A 444 -45.54 65.43 -23.03
C ILE A 444 -47.04 65.75 -23.02
N ILE A 445 -47.91 64.74 -22.86
CA ILE A 445 -49.36 64.91 -22.82
C ILE A 445 -49.80 65.68 -21.57
N MET A 446 -49.21 65.37 -20.41
CA MET A 446 -49.48 66.04 -19.13
C MET A 446 -49.04 67.51 -19.15
N CYS A 447 -47.89 67.81 -19.75
CA CYS A 447 -47.40 69.18 -19.93
C CYS A 447 -48.23 69.99 -20.93
N LYS A 448 -48.65 69.39 -22.07
CA LYS A 448 -49.48 70.08 -23.08
C LYS A 448 -50.89 70.44 -22.59
N LYS A 449 -51.45 69.68 -21.65
CA LYS A 449 -52.79 69.97 -21.08
C LYS A 449 -52.76 70.93 -19.87
N GLY A 450 -51.58 71.42 -19.45
CA GLY A 450 -51.47 72.52 -18.49
C GLY A 450 -51.73 72.18 -17.01
N TYR A 451 -51.56 70.92 -16.59
CA TYR A 451 -52.03 70.45 -15.27
C TYR A 451 -51.01 70.45 -14.11
N ALA A 452 -49.73 70.80 -14.28
CA ALA A 452 -48.82 70.91 -13.12
C ALA A 452 -47.55 71.76 -13.40
N GLN A 453 -47.23 72.71 -12.51
CA GLN A 453 -45.87 73.23 -12.36
C GLN A 453 -45.12 72.37 -11.32
N ILE A 454 -44.28 71.46 -11.80
CA ILE A 454 -43.47 70.55 -10.97
C ILE A 454 -42.30 71.34 -10.38
N LYS A 455 -42.02 71.14 -9.09
CA LYS A 455 -40.89 71.79 -8.41
C LYS A 455 -39.60 70.97 -8.53
N SER A 456 -39.70 69.63 -8.49
CA SER A 456 -38.61 68.70 -8.81
C SER A 456 -39.11 67.27 -9.09
N MET A 457 -38.36 66.52 -9.88
CA MET A 457 -38.58 65.10 -10.16
C MET A 457 -37.25 64.36 -10.12
N PHE A 458 -37.19 63.23 -9.41
CA PHE A 458 -36.02 62.36 -9.34
C PHE A 458 -36.46 60.90 -9.35
N PHE A 459 -35.60 60.02 -9.85
CA PHE A 459 -35.85 58.58 -9.85
C PHE A 459 -34.62 57.81 -9.37
N GLU A 460 -34.84 56.66 -8.76
CA GLU A 460 -33.82 55.71 -8.37
C GLU A 460 -34.12 54.34 -8.99
N LEU A 461 -33.09 53.74 -9.59
CA LEU A 461 -33.16 52.41 -10.20
C LEU A 461 -32.38 51.42 -9.33
N PHE A 462 -33.05 50.36 -8.92
CA PHE A 462 -32.48 49.24 -8.19
C PHE A 462 -32.58 47.98 -9.05
N THR A 463 -31.46 47.32 -9.31
CA THR A 463 -31.41 46.05 -10.07
C THR A 463 -30.70 44.98 -9.24
N GLN A 464 -31.34 43.83 -9.04
CA GLN A 464 -30.70 42.66 -8.44
C GLN A 464 -31.26 41.38 -9.07
N ASP A 465 -30.36 40.53 -9.54
CA ASP A 465 -30.62 39.27 -10.26
C ASP A 465 -31.62 39.42 -11.41
N SER A 466 -32.89 39.06 -11.18
CA SER A 466 -33.98 38.99 -12.16
C SER A 466 -35.12 39.98 -11.86
N LEU A 467 -34.90 40.95 -10.96
CA LEU A 467 -35.85 42.00 -10.60
C LEU A 467 -35.25 43.40 -10.81
N ALA A 468 -36.00 44.27 -11.49
CA ALA A 468 -35.69 45.68 -11.63
C ALA A 468 -36.80 46.53 -11.00
N ILE A 469 -36.44 47.42 -10.07
CA ILE A 469 -37.36 48.33 -9.39
C ILE A 469 -36.96 49.76 -9.72
N ILE A 470 -37.89 50.55 -10.23
CA ILE A 470 -37.73 51.98 -10.47
C ILE A 470 -38.70 52.74 -9.58
N VAL A 471 -38.17 53.62 -8.75
CA VAL A 471 -38.96 54.49 -7.87
C VAL A 471 -38.90 55.92 -8.40
N PHE A 472 -40.06 56.50 -8.71
CA PHE A 472 -40.19 57.89 -9.12
C PHE A 472 -40.79 58.73 -7.99
N TYR A 473 -40.09 59.82 -7.68
CA TYR A 473 -40.55 60.85 -6.74
C TYR A 473 -40.99 62.10 -7.51
N LEU A 474 -42.26 62.48 -7.38
CA LEU A 474 -42.79 63.71 -7.96
C LEU A 474 -43.29 64.67 -6.88
N GLN A 475 -42.77 65.90 -6.89
CA GLN A 475 -43.21 66.98 -6.00
C GLN A 475 -43.84 68.13 -6.82
N CYS A 476 -45.16 68.31 -6.65
CA CYS A 476 -45.95 69.36 -7.31
C CYS A 476 -46.25 70.51 -6.35
N LYS A 477 -46.28 71.76 -6.83
CA LYS A 477 -46.68 72.91 -6.02
C LYS A 477 -48.20 72.86 -5.74
N GLY A 478 -48.58 72.80 -4.47
CA GLY A 478 -49.98 72.99 -4.01
C GLY A 478 -50.85 71.73 -3.88
N LEU A 479 -50.32 70.53 -4.12
CA LEU A 479 -50.98 69.24 -3.85
C LEU A 479 -49.95 68.19 -3.36
N CYS A 480 -50.45 67.13 -2.71
CA CYS A 480 -49.71 66.07 -2.01
C CYS A 480 -48.60 65.38 -2.84
N GLU A 481 -47.57 64.88 -2.17
CA GLU A 481 -46.49 64.05 -2.75
C GLU A 481 -47.05 62.75 -3.35
N ILE A 482 -46.62 62.45 -4.58
CA ILE A 482 -47.00 61.22 -5.30
C ILE A 482 -45.74 60.37 -5.48
N LEU A 483 -45.80 59.14 -4.98
CA LEU A 483 -44.77 58.14 -5.14
C LEU A 483 -45.27 57.06 -6.11
N LEU A 484 -44.52 56.87 -7.21
CA LEU A 484 -44.79 55.84 -8.21
C LEU A 484 -43.66 54.80 -8.19
N VAL A 485 -43.98 53.57 -7.82
CA VAL A 485 -43.03 52.45 -7.80
C VAL A 485 -43.40 51.48 -8.92
N VAL A 486 -42.46 51.22 -9.82
CA VAL A 486 -42.57 50.22 -10.90
C VAL A 486 -41.60 49.10 -10.60
N ALA A 487 -42.12 47.90 -10.33
CA ALA A 487 -41.32 46.70 -10.12
C ALA A 487 -41.58 45.71 -11.25
N ALA A 488 -40.52 45.27 -11.93
CA ALA A 488 -40.58 44.31 -13.02
C ALA A 488 -39.73 43.09 -12.70
N SER A 489 -40.34 41.90 -12.82
CA SER A 489 -39.64 40.61 -12.81
C SER A 489 -39.66 40.01 -14.22
N GLU A 490 -38.99 38.88 -14.41
CA GLU A 490 -39.01 38.12 -15.67
C GLU A 490 -40.42 37.71 -16.15
N ILE A 491 -41.45 37.80 -15.29
CA ILE A 491 -42.79 37.27 -15.56
C ILE A 491 -43.89 38.33 -15.35
N ASN A 492 -43.73 39.28 -14.42
CA ASN A 492 -44.79 40.23 -14.04
C ASN A 492 -44.29 41.68 -13.89
N ILE A 493 -45.16 42.64 -14.19
CA ILE A 493 -44.94 44.08 -13.93
C ILE A 493 -45.98 44.55 -12.91
N PHE A 494 -45.51 45.12 -11.80
CA PHE A 494 -46.33 45.71 -10.75
C PHE A 494 -46.15 47.22 -10.74
N LEU A 495 -47.26 47.95 -10.66
CA LEU A 495 -47.30 49.41 -10.63
C LEU A 495 -48.05 49.84 -9.38
N ILE A 496 -47.37 50.53 -8.46
CA ILE A 496 -47.94 50.96 -7.18
C ILE A 496 -47.89 52.48 -7.09
N LEU A 497 -49.06 53.10 -6.92
CA LEU A 497 -49.25 54.53 -6.72
C LEU A 497 -49.69 54.79 -5.28
N THR A 498 -48.93 55.61 -4.55
CA THR A 498 -49.31 56.03 -3.20
C THR A 498 -49.29 57.55 -3.08
N GLN A 499 -50.29 58.10 -2.38
CA GLN A 499 -50.45 59.54 -2.14
C GLN A 499 -50.46 59.80 -0.63
N LYS A 500 -49.60 60.70 -0.14
CA LYS A 500 -49.53 61.04 1.29
C LYS A 500 -50.41 62.26 1.58
N ILE A 501 -51.55 62.06 2.24
CA ILE A 501 -52.46 63.15 2.62
C ILE A 501 -51.97 63.80 3.93
N GLN A 502 -51.51 65.06 3.87
CA GLN A 502 -51.23 65.86 5.06
C GLN A 502 -52.47 66.64 5.50
N GLY A 503 -52.91 66.40 6.75
CA GLY A 503 -53.55 67.38 7.63
C GLY A 503 -54.81 68.10 7.13
N GLY A 504 -55.97 67.58 7.54
CA GLY A 504 -57.24 68.28 7.83
C GLY A 504 -57.56 69.60 7.12
N GLU A 505 -58.26 69.52 5.98
CA GLU A 505 -59.57 70.16 5.73
C GLU A 505 -60.12 69.72 4.37
N LYS A 506 -61.45 69.63 4.28
CA LYS A 506 -62.23 68.94 3.23
C LYS A 506 -61.96 69.46 1.80
N LEU A 507 -61.68 68.55 0.86
CA LEU A 507 -61.84 68.82 -0.57
C LEU A 507 -63.03 68.05 -1.16
N LYS A 508 -63.98 68.81 -1.71
CA LYS A 508 -65.01 68.35 -2.67
C LYS A 508 -64.27 67.80 -3.90
N VAL A 509 -64.29 66.48 -4.07
CA VAL A 509 -63.70 65.81 -5.23
C VAL A 509 -64.55 66.14 -6.47
N GLN A 510 -63.99 66.91 -7.42
CA GLN A 510 -64.55 67.03 -8.76
C GLN A 510 -64.37 65.72 -9.52
N ASN A 511 -65.42 65.31 -10.25
CA ASN A 511 -65.61 64.06 -11.01
C ASN A 511 -64.46 63.66 -11.97
N THR A 512 -63.49 64.53 -12.23
CA THR A 512 -62.43 64.33 -13.22
C THR A 512 -61.37 63.30 -12.78
N LEU A 513 -61.09 63.16 -11.48
CA LEU A 513 -60.11 62.17 -10.98
C LEU A 513 -60.69 60.74 -11.00
N LEU A 514 -61.99 60.62 -10.74
CA LEU A 514 -62.70 59.33 -10.74
C LEU A 514 -62.82 58.75 -12.15
N GLN A 515 -62.91 59.60 -13.17
CA GLN A 515 -62.99 59.17 -14.57
C GLN A 515 -61.63 58.69 -15.10
N PHE A 516 -60.53 59.33 -14.69
CA PHE A 516 -59.17 58.89 -15.04
C PHE A 516 -58.80 57.54 -14.40
N VAL A 517 -59.15 57.35 -13.12
CA VAL A 517 -58.94 56.06 -12.41
C VAL A 517 -59.81 54.95 -13.02
N ARG A 518 -61.03 55.27 -13.45
CA ARG A 518 -61.93 54.29 -14.08
C ARG A 518 -61.43 53.86 -15.47
N GLU A 519 -60.88 54.76 -16.28
CA GLU A 519 -60.32 54.39 -17.59
C GLU A 519 -58.99 53.62 -17.48
N CYS A 520 -58.13 53.96 -16.51
CA CYS A 520 -56.92 53.17 -16.23
C CYS A 520 -57.24 51.77 -15.66
N LEU A 521 -58.24 51.64 -14.79
CA LEU A 521 -58.69 50.34 -14.26
C LEU A 521 -59.37 49.46 -15.32
N ILE A 522 -60.04 50.05 -16.32
CA ILE A 522 -60.63 49.29 -17.44
C ILE A 522 -59.52 48.74 -18.34
N ILE A 523 -58.47 49.52 -18.64
CA ILE A 523 -57.31 49.06 -19.42
C ILE A 523 -56.54 47.96 -18.67
N LEU A 524 -56.39 48.09 -17.34
CA LEU A 524 -55.74 47.08 -16.50
C LEU A 524 -56.62 45.84 -16.26
N GLY A 525 -57.95 45.98 -16.22
CA GLY A 525 -58.90 44.87 -16.12
C GLY A 525 -58.97 44.01 -17.38
N ILE A 526 -58.74 44.59 -18.56
CA ILE A 526 -58.65 43.85 -19.85
C ILE A 526 -57.35 43.02 -19.91
N ILE A 527 -56.27 43.49 -19.28
CA ILE A 527 -55.01 42.73 -19.15
C ILE A 527 -55.16 41.62 -18.08
N TRP A 528 -55.89 41.91 -16.99
CA TRP A 528 -56.10 40.98 -15.88
C TRP A 528 -57.03 39.80 -16.21
N TRP A 529 -57.97 39.96 -17.15
CA TRP A 529 -58.87 38.86 -17.55
C TRP A 529 -58.17 37.72 -18.33
N LYS A 530 -56.91 37.88 -18.75
CA LYS A 530 -56.19 36.87 -19.53
C LYS A 530 -55.14 36.07 -18.75
N ILE A 531 -54.94 36.37 -17.46
CA ILE A 531 -53.87 35.73 -16.65
C ILE A 531 -54.35 35.57 -15.18
N ASN A 532 -55.23 34.60 -14.93
CA ASN A 532 -55.38 33.97 -13.61
C ASN A 532 -54.22 32.96 -13.44
N ASP A 533 -53.69 32.58 -12.28
CA ASP A 533 -54.21 32.56 -10.90
C ASP A 533 -53.05 32.70 -9.88
N ASP A 534 -53.40 33.09 -8.65
CA ASP A 534 -52.66 32.98 -7.37
C ASP A 534 -51.29 33.65 -7.22
N SER A 535 -51.30 34.94 -6.85
CA SER A 535 -50.16 35.60 -6.16
C SER A 535 -50.60 36.83 -5.34
N LEU A 536 -51.59 36.68 -4.45
CA LEU A 536 -52.04 37.76 -3.57
C LEU A 536 -51.29 37.81 -2.21
N LEU A 537 -50.56 36.75 -1.84
CA LEU A 537 -49.94 36.64 -0.50
C LEU A 537 -48.64 37.45 -0.33
N LEU A 538 -47.91 37.74 -1.40
CA LEU A 538 -46.61 38.43 -1.35
C LEU A 538 -46.75 39.95 -1.17
N LEU A 539 -47.89 40.53 -1.53
CA LEU A 539 -48.11 41.98 -1.47
C LEU A 539 -48.49 42.46 -0.05
N LEU A 540 -49.12 41.59 0.75
CA LEU A 540 -49.50 41.89 2.14
C LEU A 540 -48.29 41.90 3.09
N ALA A 541 -47.25 41.08 2.82
CA ALA A 541 -46.05 41.03 3.64
C ALA A 541 -45.18 42.29 3.53
N ALA A 542 -45.16 42.94 2.36
CA ALA A 542 -44.40 44.17 2.12
C ALA A 542 -45.03 45.41 2.80
N LEU A 543 -46.36 45.44 2.97
CA LEU A 543 -47.06 46.57 3.59
C LEU A 543 -46.96 46.57 5.13
N ILE A 544 -46.71 45.42 5.76
CA ILE A 544 -46.57 45.30 7.22
C ILE A 544 -45.20 45.83 7.71
N GLN A 545 -44.16 45.85 6.86
CA GLN A 545 -42.85 46.45 7.19
C GLN A 545 -42.84 47.99 7.14
N ALA A 546 -43.86 48.64 6.60
CA ALA A 546 -43.91 50.09 6.42
C ALA A 546 -44.70 50.86 7.51
N GLY A 547 -45.16 50.19 8.59
CA GLY A 547 -45.70 50.88 9.77
C GLY A 547 -47.02 51.64 9.57
N ALA A 548 -47.86 51.24 8.62
CA ALA A 548 -49.19 51.82 8.45
C ALA A 548 -50.22 51.12 9.37
N VAL A 549 -50.84 51.86 10.28
CA VAL A 549 -51.99 51.42 11.07
C VAL A 549 -53.20 51.30 10.14
N VAL A 550 -53.61 50.08 9.83
CA VAL A 550 -54.92 49.81 9.21
C VAL A 550 -55.88 49.40 10.31
N LEU A 551 -56.83 50.29 10.62
CA LEU A 551 -58.02 49.97 11.41
C LEU A 551 -58.90 49.02 10.57
N VAL A 552 -58.79 47.72 10.84
CA VAL A 552 -59.72 46.72 10.30
C VAL A 552 -60.86 46.57 11.32
N LEU A 553 -62.01 47.17 11.03
CA LEU A 553 -63.27 46.78 11.67
C LEU A 553 -63.58 45.36 11.20
N GLY A 554 -63.29 44.39 12.05
CA GLY A 554 -63.55 42.99 11.80
C GLY A 554 -65.05 42.70 11.74
N THR A 555 -65.43 41.81 10.83
CA THR A 555 -66.36 40.75 11.17
C THR A 555 -65.64 39.43 10.92
N SER A 556 -65.66 38.59 11.96
CA SER A 556 -65.19 37.21 12.11
C SER A 556 -65.07 36.41 10.79
N GLN A 557 -64.07 35.56 10.56
CA GLN A 557 -63.41 34.63 11.49
C GLN A 557 -62.06 34.18 10.87
N GLU A 558 -61.04 34.06 11.73
CA GLU A 558 -59.76 33.36 11.56
C GLU A 558 -58.90 33.65 10.32
N PHE A 559 -57.97 34.61 10.46
CA PHE A 559 -56.54 34.39 10.15
C PHE A 559 -55.74 35.54 10.78
N CYS A 560 -54.90 35.22 11.77
CA CYS A 560 -54.00 36.18 12.42
C CYS A 560 -52.55 35.80 12.11
N LEU A 561 -51.95 36.45 11.11
CA LEU A 561 -50.51 36.62 11.01
C LEU A 561 -50.16 37.90 11.78
N ARG A 562 -49.29 37.79 12.79
CA ARG A 562 -48.38 38.89 13.13
C ARG A 562 -46.97 38.46 12.80
N CYS A 563 -46.42 39.14 11.80
CA CYS A 563 -44.99 39.36 11.67
C CYS A 563 -44.45 39.96 12.96
N LEU A 564 -43.28 39.50 13.41
CA LEU A 564 -42.27 40.34 14.03
C LEU A 564 -40.89 39.68 13.90
N SER A 565 -40.08 40.31 13.05
CA SER A 565 -38.64 40.56 13.17
C SER A 565 -37.76 39.54 13.91
N ALA A 566 -36.75 39.05 13.18
CA ALA A 566 -35.35 38.81 13.61
C ALA A 566 -35.04 38.01 14.90
N SER A 567 -36.04 37.48 15.62
CA SER A 567 -35.88 36.60 16.77
C SER A 567 -36.28 35.14 16.50
N VAL A 568 -36.79 34.83 15.29
CA VAL A 568 -37.29 33.49 14.91
C VAL A 568 -36.30 32.65 14.11
N ILE A 569 -35.29 33.25 13.45
CA ILE A 569 -34.20 32.45 12.83
C ILE A 569 -33.09 32.14 13.86
N ALA A 570 -33.00 32.93 14.95
CA ALA A 570 -32.17 32.59 16.10
C ALA A 570 -32.80 31.55 17.04
N THR A 571 -34.08 31.20 16.85
CA THR A 571 -34.78 30.12 17.59
C THR A 571 -35.12 28.89 16.73
N MET A 572 -35.00 28.94 15.39
CA MET A 572 -35.14 27.76 14.52
C MET A 572 -33.86 26.92 14.32
N LEU A 573 -32.72 27.32 14.89
CA LEU A 573 -31.56 26.44 15.07
C LEU A 573 -31.45 25.86 16.50
N ILE A 574 -32.46 26.11 17.35
CA ILE A 574 -32.56 25.55 18.72
C ILE A 574 -33.83 24.70 18.93
N ILE A 575 -34.81 24.72 18.01
CA ILE A 575 -36.04 23.89 18.10
C ILE A 575 -36.29 23.10 16.79
N HIS A 576 -35.22 22.58 16.20
CA HIS A 576 -35.26 21.31 15.46
C HIS A 576 -34.14 20.36 15.93
N PHE A 577 -33.72 20.55 17.18
CA PHE A 577 -33.04 19.57 18.03
C PHE A 577 -33.82 19.40 19.37
N SER A 578 -35.14 19.58 19.33
CA SER A 578 -36.06 19.13 20.37
C SER A 578 -37.21 18.40 19.68
N GLY A 579 -37.07 17.09 19.51
CA GLY A 579 -38.04 16.26 18.80
C GLY A 579 -37.55 14.87 18.40
N VAL A 580 -36.26 14.56 18.56
CA VAL A 580 -35.77 13.17 18.60
C VAL A 580 -34.72 13.04 19.71
N THR A 581 -35.20 13.22 20.95
CA THR A 581 -34.57 12.68 22.16
C THR A 581 -35.66 12.24 23.12
N GLU A 582 -36.55 11.38 22.65
CA GLU A 582 -37.23 10.39 23.50
C GLU A 582 -37.27 9.04 22.77
N SER A 583 -36.08 8.59 22.37
CA SER A 583 -35.76 7.16 22.31
C SER A 583 -34.26 7.06 22.11
N ILE A 584 -33.58 6.36 23.01
CA ILE A 584 -32.16 5.96 22.94
C ILE A 584 -31.17 6.96 23.59
N LEU A 585 -31.35 7.18 24.90
CA LEU A 585 -30.26 6.89 25.84
C LEU A 585 -30.69 5.54 26.46
N PRO A 586 -29.90 4.46 26.35
CA PRO A 586 -28.69 4.35 27.15
C PRO A 586 -27.52 3.69 26.43
N ASP A 587 -26.35 4.31 26.47
CA ASP A 587 -25.10 3.68 26.88
C ASP A 587 -23.95 4.63 26.57
N PHE A 588 -22.88 4.49 27.35
CA PHE A 588 -21.62 5.24 27.26
C PHE A 588 -21.57 6.57 28.01
N GLN A 589 -21.92 6.49 29.30
CA GLN A 589 -20.94 6.94 30.31
C GLN A 589 -19.69 6.06 30.20
N GLN A 590 -18.59 6.59 29.67
CA GLN A 590 -17.25 6.24 30.17
C GLN A 590 -16.17 7.19 29.65
N ASN A 591 -15.30 7.54 30.60
CA ASN A 591 -13.97 8.11 30.41
C ASN A 591 -13.87 9.63 30.20
N SER A 592 -13.99 10.28 31.35
CA SER A 592 -13.09 11.32 31.85
C SER A 592 -11.73 11.42 31.16
N GLN A 593 -11.38 12.62 30.70
CA GLN A 593 -10.19 13.37 31.15
C GLN A 593 -9.98 14.74 30.48
N ILE A 594 -10.93 15.25 29.70
CA ILE A 594 -10.80 16.58 29.05
C ILE A 594 -11.74 17.65 29.65
N PHE A 595 -12.67 17.27 30.52
CA PHE A 595 -13.74 18.17 30.98
C PHE A 595 -13.49 18.96 32.27
N SER A 596 -12.34 18.80 32.93
CA SER A 596 -12.04 19.61 34.13
C SER A 596 -11.52 21.00 33.82
N HIS A 597 -10.89 21.23 32.66
CA HIS A 597 -10.33 22.55 32.29
C HIS A 597 -11.33 23.48 31.60
N VAL A 598 -12.49 22.97 31.16
CA VAL A 598 -13.49 23.77 30.45
C VAL A 598 -14.54 24.35 31.41
N LYS A 599 -14.71 23.75 32.59
CA LYS A 599 -15.76 24.16 33.55
C LYS A 599 -15.40 25.42 34.34
N GLU A 600 -14.11 25.73 34.47
CA GLU A 600 -13.62 26.91 35.19
C GLU A 600 -13.48 28.15 34.30
N PHE A 601 -13.45 27.98 32.97
CA PHE A 601 -13.30 29.08 32.01
C PHE A 601 -14.63 29.71 31.56
N LEU A 602 -15.77 29.15 31.98
CA LEU A 602 -17.11 29.57 31.55
C LEU A 602 -17.77 30.63 32.45
N SER A 603 -17.06 31.17 33.44
CA SER A 603 -17.65 32.11 34.41
C SER A 603 -17.41 33.60 34.16
N ASN A 604 -16.76 34.03 33.06
CA ASN A 604 -16.55 35.46 32.81
C ASN A 604 -17.09 35.93 31.45
N GLU A 605 -17.82 37.05 31.51
CA GLU A 605 -18.54 37.68 30.41
C GLU A 605 -17.61 38.40 29.43
N GLY A 606 -17.85 38.24 28.13
CA GLY A 606 -17.14 38.97 27.08
C GLY A 606 -17.11 38.25 25.73
N THR A 607 -17.18 39.03 24.66
CA THR A 607 -17.32 38.72 23.21
C THR A 607 -16.23 37.84 22.56
N SER A 608 -15.65 36.88 23.29
CA SER A 608 -14.59 35.97 22.81
C SER A 608 -15.05 34.52 22.53
N LYS A 609 -16.32 34.17 22.76
CA LYS A 609 -16.80 32.77 22.61
C LYS A 609 -16.97 32.29 21.16
N TYR A 610 -17.28 33.18 20.21
CA TYR A 610 -17.52 32.80 18.81
C TYR A 610 -16.24 32.62 17.99
N LEU A 611 -15.17 33.34 18.31
CA LEU A 611 -13.88 33.24 17.61
C LEU A 611 -13.10 31.98 18.04
N LEU A 612 -13.27 31.54 19.29
CA LEU A 612 -12.61 30.34 19.80
C LEU A 612 -13.32 29.05 19.37
N LEU A 613 -14.65 29.08 19.21
CA LEU A 613 -15.45 27.94 18.72
C LEU A 613 -15.15 27.66 17.24
N THR A 614 -14.97 28.71 16.41
CA THR A 614 -14.57 28.55 15.01
C THR A 614 -13.14 28.05 14.88
N LEU A 615 -12.22 28.47 15.75
CA LEU A 615 -10.86 27.94 15.80
C LEU A 615 -10.79 26.47 16.26
N LEU A 616 -11.60 26.06 17.23
CA LEU A 616 -11.69 24.66 17.69
C LEU A 616 -12.31 23.73 16.62
N VAL A 617 -13.35 24.18 15.93
CA VAL A 617 -13.99 23.40 14.84
C VAL A 617 -13.05 23.25 13.64
N MET A 618 -12.26 24.27 13.32
CA MET A 618 -11.23 24.19 12.28
C MET A 618 -10.07 23.26 12.69
N GLN A 619 -9.68 23.24 13.97
CA GLN A 619 -8.59 22.39 14.46
C GLN A 619 -8.98 20.90 14.54
N ILE A 620 -10.26 20.59 14.82
CA ILE A 620 -10.82 19.23 14.76
C ILE A 620 -10.90 18.73 13.31
N PHE A 621 -11.25 19.61 12.35
CA PHE A 621 -11.25 19.29 10.92
C PHE A 621 -9.85 19.01 10.36
N ILE A 622 -8.82 19.67 10.90
CA ILE A 622 -7.43 19.51 10.46
C ILE A 622 -6.78 18.26 11.09
N GLN A 623 -7.15 17.87 12.31
CA GLN A 623 -6.55 16.71 12.99
C GLN A 623 -7.22 15.35 12.69
N HIS A 624 -8.50 15.31 12.26
CA HIS A 624 -9.21 14.05 11.98
C HIS A 624 -9.67 13.93 10.53
N ARG A 625 -8.74 13.77 9.57
CA ARG A 625 -9.02 13.38 8.17
C ARG A 625 -10.07 12.25 8.12
N LEU A 626 -11.33 12.58 7.84
CA LEU A 626 -12.40 11.61 7.66
C LEU A 626 -13.07 11.80 6.30
N PHE A 627 -12.72 10.86 5.42
CA PHE A 627 -13.43 10.46 4.21
C PHE A 627 -14.87 10.05 4.56
N LEU A 628 -15.85 10.49 3.76
CA LEU A 628 -17.16 9.84 3.68
C LEU A 628 -17.32 9.25 2.28
N SER A 629 -17.13 7.92 2.22
CA SER A 629 -17.52 7.03 1.13
C SER A 629 -18.82 6.37 1.55
N GLU A 630 -19.85 6.50 0.73
CA GLU A 630 -21.12 5.79 0.88
C GLU A 630 -20.95 4.34 0.38
N LYS A 631 -21.47 3.37 1.13
CA LYS A 631 -21.41 1.93 0.81
C LYS A 631 -22.82 1.38 0.83
N GLN A 632 -23.24 0.70 -0.24
CA GLN A 632 -24.38 -0.21 -0.23
C GLN A 632 -23.92 -1.66 -0.34
N GLN A 633 -24.56 -2.49 0.50
CA GLN A 633 -24.74 -3.95 0.46
C GLN A 633 -23.55 -4.89 0.77
N GLY A 634 -23.73 -5.65 1.86
CA GLY A 634 -23.45 -7.09 1.93
C GLY A 634 -22.08 -7.57 2.44
N ASN A 635 -22.06 -7.98 3.72
CA ASN A 635 -21.17 -8.94 4.41
C ASN A 635 -20.38 -9.95 3.54
N ILE A 636 -19.20 -10.50 3.85
CA ILE A 636 -18.15 -10.45 4.91
C ILE A 636 -16.91 -11.10 4.27
N ILE A 637 -15.68 -10.60 4.47
CA ILE A 637 -14.45 -11.43 4.46
C ILE A 637 -13.53 -10.98 5.60
N PHE A 638 -13.03 -11.98 6.33
CA PHE A 638 -12.02 -11.89 7.39
C PHE A 638 -10.69 -11.31 6.92
N ILE A 639 -10.04 -10.57 7.81
CA ILE A 639 -8.66 -10.09 7.67
C ILE A 639 -7.74 -11.14 8.27
N HIS A 640 -6.62 -11.44 7.61
CA HIS A 640 -5.42 -11.95 8.29
C HIS A 640 -4.23 -11.04 8.00
N CYS A 641 -3.60 -10.62 9.11
CA CYS A 641 -2.35 -9.88 9.35
C CYS A 641 -1.78 -8.98 8.26
#